data_AF-A0A2B4S7Y5-F1
#
_entry.id   AF-A0A2B4S7Y5-F1
#
_cell.length_a   1.000
_cell.length_b   1.000
_cell.length_c   1.000
_cell.angle_alpha   90.00
_cell.angle_beta   90.00
_cell.angle_gamma   90.00
#
_symmetry.space_group_name_H-M   'P 1'
#
loop_
_entity.id
_entity.type
_entity.pdbx_description
1 polymer ?
#
loop_
_entity_poly.entity_id
_entity_poly.type
_entity_poly.pdbx_seq_one_letter_code
_entity_poly.pdbx_strand_id
1 'polypeptide(L)'
;MDDFSLQVGQIFIQYQWDALLWESGFLAFLVAPWNIVFAPWKIGKLTLFKCRRLRCISRHHDTVTLWLVKWLLFRLMFASGVVKLTYMDRTWWDLSALTWHYESQCIPTPVAWYFQKLPVWFHRLSVVLTYVIEIGIPFLAFAPVRILRVFVYCSEVFLQLLILLTGNYNFFNLLTIVLCISVLDDKCILSRIQCFLCRRCMRSSCFCAANQRTKAKPRVGYSEVKQEESLEEDVEEKMASRSNKDLEAAQSENASSSEDRKTVSKRSTSPEESSTTSQLVEYVLHWMNSLHENSKFTQARDFLHSKMFGWIKLASISISFVFVLIIIIVCTVKWFSIKITKDEPIHCKTAFTPEQLVNTVQFATQFALWMGFLSLLIEILGAFTRCLLEQCSKRTKAWQLFQCLFWSVVGLLMFSVSLYSLTAVDRVVQRSLPKTFVNLYRHTAYLELTNAYGLFRSMTGVGGRPEIIIIGSNSMDGPWEEYNFLYKPGNVYQPPPFVAPHQPRLDWQMWFAALESYSENPWFLSLIHKLMKGRTDVLQLMGQNPFKETPPRFIRAQLFLYHYTRSTSSLWEVLFHPRGEKAWWTREFNKEYLPFVVSNNSMSTLENILEKQRIYRPNFKPEITWGFLYPLIRNLREAHRQTAPTTLINALLFTVVTCLVFKVWWRGTGRKFCTLSLCRVRDKSKANLKAFGKEEYADVVEESTNRNVSCWKWIDFTGCLDKLREMSRVTREKITIWCGSVFCKLQESYQRCTILWKTRMPSVKKKA
;
A
#
# COMPACT_ATOMS: atom_id res chain seq x y z
N MET A 1 27.70 26.76 -0.08
CA MET A 1 28.21 25.54 -0.72
C MET A 1 27.10 24.99 -1.62
N ASP A 2 26.91 25.54 -2.81
CA ASP A 2 25.58 25.54 -3.46
C ASP A 2 25.57 25.08 -4.94
N ASP A 3 26.54 24.26 -5.36
CA ASP A 3 26.76 23.97 -6.80
C ASP A 3 26.84 22.48 -7.22
N PHE A 4 26.53 21.51 -6.35
CA PHE A 4 26.69 20.06 -6.70
C PHE A 4 25.52 19.11 -6.40
N SER A 5 24.31 19.61 -6.12
CA SER A 5 23.09 18.81 -6.24
C SER A 5 22.48 19.00 -7.63
N LEU A 6 22.76 18.07 -8.55
CA LEU A 6 22.16 18.04 -9.88
C LEU A 6 20.67 17.68 -9.75
N GLN A 7 19.83 18.69 -9.53
CA GLN A 7 18.42 18.55 -9.17
C GLN A 7 17.57 18.16 -10.40
N VAL A 8 17.71 16.90 -10.83
CA VAL A 8 17.04 16.34 -12.01
C VAL A 8 15.52 16.43 -11.86
N GLY A 9 14.92 17.40 -12.56
CA GLY A 9 13.48 17.61 -12.60
C GLY A 9 12.99 18.99 -12.14
N GLN A 10 13.81 19.72 -11.36
CA GLN A 10 13.48 21.06 -10.84
C GLN A 10 12.05 21.12 -10.26
N ILE A 11 11.34 22.25 -10.48
CA ILE A 11 9.96 22.49 -10.05
C ILE A 11 8.95 21.38 -10.42
N PHE A 12 9.20 20.62 -11.49
CA PHE A 12 8.26 19.61 -11.97
C PHE A 12 8.36 18.28 -11.21
N ILE A 13 9.41 18.05 -10.39
CA ILE A 13 9.63 16.78 -9.63
C ILE A 13 9.81 17.05 -8.12
N GLN A 14 9.44 18.23 -7.63
CA GLN A 14 9.65 18.64 -6.23
C GLN A 14 8.38 18.56 -5.35
N TYR A 15 7.48 17.59 -5.60
CA TYR A 15 6.25 17.46 -4.84
C TYR A 15 6.37 16.49 -3.65
N GLN A 16 5.50 16.62 -2.64
CA GLN A 16 5.55 15.78 -1.44
C GLN A 16 5.37 14.27 -1.71
N TRP A 17 4.66 13.87 -2.77
CA TRP A 17 4.58 12.46 -3.16
C TRP A 17 5.82 11.97 -3.93
N ASP A 18 6.60 12.84 -4.58
CA ASP A 18 7.90 12.47 -5.14
C ASP A 18 8.89 12.19 -4.00
N ALA A 19 8.90 13.04 -2.96
CA ALA A 19 9.65 12.81 -1.73
C ALA A 19 9.22 11.51 -1.00
N LEU A 20 7.91 11.22 -0.94
CA LEU A 20 7.39 9.95 -0.42
C LEU A 20 7.84 8.75 -1.26
N LEU A 21 7.91 8.89 -2.58
CA LEU A 21 8.38 7.83 -3.48
C LEU A 21 9.87 7.54 -3.27
N TRP A 22 10.69 8.57 -3.07
CA TRP A 22 12.10 8.42 -2.71
C TRP A 22 12.28 7.72 -1.36
N GLU A 23 11.62 8.22 -0.31
CA GLU A 23 11.73 7.68 1.04
C GLU A 23 11.22 6.23 1.13
N SER A 24 10.08 5.93 0.51
CA SER A 24 9.55 4.56 0.44
C SER A 24 10.39 3.64 -0.45
N GLY A 25 10.98 4.15 -1.53
CA GLY A 25 11.93 3.42 -2.38
C GLY A 25 13.22 3.03 -1.64
N PHE A 26 13.75 3.95 -0.82
CA PHE A 26 14.88 3.66 0.06
C PHE A 26 14.52 2.60 1.11
N LEU A 27 13.37 2.71 1.78
CA LEU A 27 12.92 1.69 2.73
C LEU A 27 12.67 0.32 2.07
N ALA A 28 12.18 0.29 0.82
CA ALA A 28 11.98 -0.95 0.07
C ALA A 28 13.29 -1.73 -0.16
N PHE A 29 14.44 -1.05 -0.27
CA PHE A 29 15.76 -1.67 -0.33
C PHE A 29 16.16 -2.31 1.00
N LEU A 30 15.82 -1.69 2.15
CA LEU A 30 16.09 -2.29 3.47
C LEU A 30 15.24 -3.56 3.68
N VAL A 31 13.95 -3.51 3.31
CA VAL A 31 13.00 -4.63 3.41
C VAL A 31 13.30 -5.76 2.41
N ALA A 32 14.01 -5.46 1.31
CA ALA A 32 14.31 -6.40 0.23
C ALA A 32 14.91 -7.73 0.74
N PRO A 33 14.65 -8.86 0.07
CA PRO A 33 15.19 -10.14 0.48
C PRO A 33 16.67 -10.29 0.09
N TRP A 34 17.57 -9.84 0.99
CA TRP A 34 19.03 -9.96 0.85
C TRP A 34 19.57 -11.39 0.75
N ASN A 35 18.73 -12.41 0.91
CA ASN A 35 19.08 -13.83 0.80
C ASN A 35 18.92 -14.41 -0.62
N ILE A 36 19.28 -13.63 -1.65
CA ILE A 36 19.35 -14.05 -3.06
C ILE A 36 20.76 -14.56 -3.37
N VAL A 37 20.90 -15.83 -3.70
CA VAL A 37 22.13 -16.37 -4.30
C VAL A 37 21.99 -16.39 -5.81
N PHE A 38 22.97 -15.82 -6.50
CA PHE A 38 23.11 -15.86 -7.95
C PHE A 38 23.78 -17.19 -8.35
N ALA A 39 22.98 -18.18 -8.73
CA ALA A 39 23.51 -19.43 -9.28
C ALA A 39 23.70 -19.28 -10.80
N PRO A 40 24.86 -19.63 -11.39
CA PRO A 40 25.02 -19.61 -12.84
C PRO A 40 24.04 -20.60 -13.49
N TRP A 41 23.33 -20.13 -14.51
CA TRP A 41 22.37 -20.89 -15.31
C TRP A 41 22.76 -20.77 -16.77
N LYS A 42 23.39 -21.82 -17.30
CA LYS A 42 23.74 -21.90 -18.72
C LYS A 42 22.51 -22.32 -19.54
N ILE A 43 22.26 -21.61 -20.64
CA ILE A 43 21.33 -21.97 -21.70
C ILE A 43 22.14 -21.94 -23.00
N GLY A 44 22.56 -23.11 -23.50
CA GLY A 44 23.52 -23.20 -24.60
C GLY A 44 24.84 -22.49 -24.27
N LYS A 45 25.31 -21.61 -25.17
CA LYS A 45 26.51 -20.79 -24.95
C LYS A 45 26.28 -19.59 -24.00
N LEU A 46 25.04 -19.24 -23.69
CA LEU A 46 24.72 -18.06 -22.86
C LEU A 46 24.74 -18.43 -21.36
N THR A 47 25.55 -17.73 -20.56
CA THR A 47 25.56 -17.89 -19.10
C THR A 47 24.75 -16.77 -18.45
N LEU A 48 23.55 -17.08 -17.97
CA LEU A 48 22.70 -16.17 -17.20
C LEU A 48 22.84 -16.45 -15.69
N PHE A 49 22.34 -15.54 -14.85
CA PHE A 49 22.29 -15.75 -13.40
C PHE A 49 20.87 -16.05 -12.94
N LYS A 50 20.69 -17.17 -12.24
CA LYS A 50 19.43 -17.61 -11.64
C LYS A 50 19.41 -17.22 -10.16
N CYS A 51 18.66 -16.16 -9.86
CA CYS A 51 18.40 -15.71 -8.49
C CYS A 51 17.62 -16.76 -7.69
N ARG A 52 18.31 -17.54 -6.85
CA ARG A 52 17.72 -18.52 -5.93
C ARG A 52 17.65 -17.92 -4.53
N ARG A 53 16.45 -17.55 -4.07
CA ARG A 53 16.21 -17.15 -2.68
C ARG A 53 16.41 -18.35 -1.75
N LEU A 54 17.33 -18.26 -0.79
CA LEU A 54 17.48 -19.29 0.26
C LEU A 54 16.29 -19.21 1.20
N ARG A 55 15.47 -20.27 1.22
CA ARG A 55 14.24 -20.32 2.03
C ARG A 55 14.46 -20.89 3.44
N CYS A 56 15.69 -21.32 3.75
CA CYS A 56 16.03 -22.03 4.99
C CYS A 56 16.75 -21.16 6.03
N ILE A 57 16.72 -19.82 5.87
CA ILE A 57 17.31 -18.86 6.82
C ILE A 57 16.18 -17.97 7.32
N SER A 58 15.90 -18.04 8.61
CA SER A 58 14.91 -17.20 9.28
C SER A 58 15.42 -15.76 9.37
N ARG A 59 14.61 -14.81 8.90
CA ARG A 59 14.95 -13.38 8.86
C ARG A 59 14.29 -12.64 10.03
N HIS A 60 14.80 -12.84 11.24
CA HIS A 60 14.23 -12.18 12.42
C HIS A 60 14.33 -10.65 12.37
N HIS A 61 15.33 -10.12 11.65
CA HIS A 61 15.50 -8.69 11.35
C HIS A 61 14.39 -8.06 10.51
N ASP A 62 13.56 -8.85 9.81
CA ASP A 62 12.52 -8.30 8.93
C ASP A 62 11.53 -7.43 9.70
N THR A 63 11.27 -7.71 10.99
CA THR A 63 10.36 -6.89 11.80
C THR A 63 10.91 -5.49 12.07
N VAL A 64 12.24 -5.33 12.23
CA VAL A 64 12.87 -4.01 12.36
C VAL A 64 12.77 -3.22 11.04
N THR A 65 13.02 -3.87 9.90
CA THR A 65 12.93 -3.20 8.59
C THR A 65 11.49 -2.81 8.22
N LEU A 66 10.51 -3.67 8.53
CA LEU A 66 9.08 -3.38 8.32
C LEU A 66 8.56 -2.35 9.32
N TRP A 67 9.13 -2.27 10.53
CA TRP A 67 8.81 -1.22 11.50
C TRP A 67 9.12 0.17 10.94
N LEU A 68 10.22 0.35 10.19
CA LEU A 68 10.53 1.63 9.53
C LEU A 68 9.45 2.05 8.52
N VAL A 69 8.87 1.09 7.78
CA VAL A 69 7.76 1.34 6.84
C VAL A 69 6.50 1.75 7.59
N LYS A 70 6.20 1.09 8.71
CA LYS A 70 5.10 1.45 9.63
C LYS A 70 5.30 2.84 10.25
N TRP A 71 6.54 3.20 10.56
CA TRP A 71 6.91 4.53 11.07
C TRP A 71 6.82 5.63 10.01
N LEU A 72 7.15 5.34 8.75
CA LEU A 72 6.88 6.25 7.62
C LEU A 72 5.37 6.51 7.46
N LEU A 73 4.55 5.45 7.47
CA LEU A 73 3.09 5.60 7.40
C LEU A 73 2.55 6.49 8.53
N PHE A 74 2.99 6.25 9.76
CA PHE A 74 2.61 7.07 10.91
C PHE A 74 2.98 8.55 10.71
N ARG A 75 4.24 8.85 10.35
CA ARG A 75 4.67 10.24 10.09
C ARG A 75 3.87 10.89 8.99
N LEU A 76 3.62 10.18 7.89
CA LEU A 76 2.84 10.69 6.75
C LEU A 76 1.43 11.10 7.18
N MET A 77 0.69 10.21 7.85
CA MET A 77 -0.69 10.47 8.23
C MET A 77 -0.79 11.52 9.34
N PHE A 78 -0.04 11.33 10.45
CA PHE A 78 -0.06 12.24 11.60
C PHE A 78 0.34 13.66 11.21
N ALA A 79 1.44 13.85 10.47
CA ALA A 79 1.85 15.18 10.07
C ALA A 79 0.86 15.82 9.08
N SER A 80 0.35 15.06 8.11
CA SER A 80 -0.64 15.56 7.14
C SER A 80 -1.95 15.99 7.81
N GLY A 81 -2.38 15.32 8.89
CA GLY A 81 -3.54 15.73 9.68
C GLY A 81 -3.28 16.96 10.54
N VAL A 82 -2.18 16.96 11.30
CA VAL A 82 -1.85 18.05 12.24
C VAL A 82 -1.65 19.39 11.53
N VAL A 83 -1.00 19.42 10.36
CA VAL A 83 -0.76 20.69 9.64
C VAL A 83 -2.03 21.42 9.22
N LYS A 84 -3.15 20.71 9.01
CA LYS A 84 -4.43 21.32 8.60
C LYS A 84 -4.99 22.24 9.69
N LEU A 85 -4.82 21.86 10.96
CA LEU A 85 -5.23 22.65 12.11
C LEU A 85 -4.17 23.68 12.50
N THR A 86 -2.88 23.31 12.53
CA THR A 86 -1.81 24.21 12.98
C THR A 86 -1.46 25.31 11.98
N TYR A 87 -1.85 25.21 10.70
CA TYR A 87 -1.75 26.29 9.72
C TYR A 87 -2.78 27.42 9.94
N MET A 88 -3.79 27.21 10.79
CA MET A 88 -4.81 28.21 11.16
C MET A 88 -5.66 28.72 9.97
N ASP A 89 -5.87 27.90 8.94
CA ASP A 89 -6.82 28.21 7.88
C ASP A 89 -8.27 28.12 8.41
N ARG A 90 -9.07 29.16 8.14
CA ARG A 90 -10.46 29.26 8.58
C ARG A 90 -11.30 28.08 8.08
N THR A 91 -11.08 27.59 6.87
CA THR A 91 -11.92 26.51 6.32
C THR A 91 -11.76 25.18 7.07
N TRP A 92 -10.54 24.89 7.55
CA TRP A 92 -10.23 23.71 8.35
C TRP A 92 -10.77 23.82 9.78
N TRP A 93 -10.77 25.03 10.37
CA TRP A 93 -11.35 25.31 11.68
C TRP A 93 -12.89 25.34 11.66
N ASP A 94 -13.51 25.96 10.67
CA ASP A 94 -14.97 26.04 10.50
C ASP A 94 -15.60 24.72 9.98
N LEU A 95 -14.79 23.67 9.81
CA LEU A 95 -15.16 22.36 9.25
C LEU A 95 -15.77 22.45 7.83
N SER A 96 -15.50 23.53 7.11
CA SER A 96 -16.01 23.79 5.74
C SER A 96 -15.02 23.42 4.64
N ALA A 97 -13.79 23.00 4.99
CA ALA A 97 -12.76 22.60 4.03
C ALA A 97 -13.27 21.67 2.89
N LEU A 98 -14.02 20.62 3.22
CA LEU A 98 -14.56 19.69 2.21
C LEU A 98 -15.77 20.22 1.42
N THR A 99 -16.32 21.40 1.72
CA THR A 99 -17.30 22.08 0.82
C THR A 99 -16.62 22.85 -0.30
N TRP A 100 -15.30 22.99 -0.28
CA TRP A 100 -14.53 23.64 -1.35
C TRP A 100 -13.58 22.66 -2.04
N HIS A 101 -13.04 21.71 -1.26
CA HIS A 101 -12.01 20.78 -1.69
C HIS A 101 -12.29 20.12 -3.05
N TYR A 102 -13.49 19.54 -3.25
CA TYR A 102 -13.81 18.77 -4.46
C TYR A 102 -13.79 19.61 -5.77
N GLU A 103 -14.02 20.91 -5.68
CA GLU A 103 -13.96 21.84 -6.82
C GLU A 103 -12.53 22.33 -7.07
N SER A 104 -11.79 22.60 -5.99
CA SER A 104 -10.48 23.24 -6.05
C SER A 104 -9.27 22.31 -6.20
N GLN A 105 -9.43 20.99 -6.11
CA GLN A 105 -8.33 20.00 -6.30
C GLN A 105 -7.56 20.21 -7.61
N CYS A 106 -6.25 19.96 -7.66
CA CYS A 106 -5.44 20.19 -8.87
C CYS A 106 -6.03 19.53 -10.13
N ILE A 107 -6.43 18.25 -10.06
CA ILE A 107 -7.19 17.56 -11.13
C ILE A 107 -8.30 16.72 -10.47
N PRO A 108 -9.55 17.20 -10.43
CA PRO A 108 -10.67 16.45 -9.85
C PRO A 108 -11.11 15.30 -10.76
N THR A 109 -11.90 14.37 -10.21
CA THR A 109 -12.53 13.29 -10.98
C THR A 109 -13.98 13.66 -11.33
N PRO A 110 -14.69 12.93 -12.23
CA PRO A 110 -16.13 13.12 -12.41
C PRO A 110 -16.92 12.99 -11.11
N VAL A 111 -16.42 12.19 -10.15
CA VAL A 111 -17.12 11.88 -8.89
C VAL A 111 -17.05 13.06 -7.91
N ALA A 112 -16.01 13.89 -7.96
CA ALA A 112 -15.93 15.14 -7.19
C ALA A 112 -17.16 16.05 -7.40
N TRP A 113 -17.63 16.19 -8.65
CA TRP A 113 -18.82 16.99 -8.99
C TRP A 113 -20.09 16.50 -8.25
N TYR A 114 -20.20 15.20 -7.98
CA TYR A 114 -21.30 14.62 -7.22
C TYR A 114 -21.10 14.78 -5.71
N PHE A 115 -19.88 14.57 -5.22
CA PHE A 115 -19.55 14.73 -3.80
C PHE A 115 -19.74 16.18 -3.34
N GLN A 116 -19.43 17.18 -4.18
CA GLN A 116 -19.70 18.60 -3.92
C GLN A 116 -21.17 18.93 -3.63
N LYS A 117 -22.11 18.08 -4.11
CA LYS A 117 -23.56 18.29 -3.97
C LYS A 117 -24.17 17.61 -2.75
N LEU A 118 -23.35 16.97 -1.93
CA LEU A 118 -23.78 16.42 -0.67
C LEU A 118 -24.14 17.56 0.31
N PRO A 119 -25.02 17.32 1.28
CA PRO A 119 -25.46 18.37 2.20
C PRO A 119 -24.31 18.81 3.12
N VAL A 120 -24.30 20.07 3.56
CA VAL A 120 -23.20 20.69 4.32
C VAL A 120 -22.83 19.90 5.59
N TRP A 121 -23.81 19.32 6.29
CA TRP A 121 -23.57 18.45 7.45
C TRP A 121 -22.68 17.24 7.11
N PHE A 122 -22.80 16.67 5.92
CA PHE A 122 -22.00 15.54 5.47
C PHE A 122 -20.54 15.96 5.24
N HIS A 123 -20.33 17.15 4.65
CA HIS A 123 -18.99 17.72 4.47
C HIS A 123 -18.31 18.01 5.81
N ARG A 124 -19.04 18.65 6.75
CA ARG A 124 -18.57 18.93 8.12
C ARG A 124 -18.18 17.65 8.86
N LEU A 125 -19.06 16.63 8.84
CA LEU A 125 -18.77 15.32 9.43
C LEU A 125 -17.57 14.65 8.75
N SER A 126 -17.44 14.77 7.43
CA SER A 126 -16.31 14.21 6.68
C SER A 126 -14.98 14.86 7.08
N VAL A 127 -14.94 16.18 7.36
CA VAL A 127 -13.74 16.86 7.89
C VAL A 127 -13.38 16.29 9.28
N VAL A 128 -14.36 16.11 10.15
CA VAL A 128 -14.15 15.49 11.48
C VAL A 128 -13.61 14.06 11.34
N LEU A 129 -14.16 13.25 10.44
CA LEU A 129 -13.66 11.91 10.15
C LEU A 129 -12.22 11.94 9.60
N THR A 130 -11.89 12.90 8.73
CA THR A 130 -10.51 13.11 8.26
C THR A 130 -9.56 13.37 9.43
N TYR A 131 -9.89 14.26 10.37
CA TYR A 131 -9.05 14.49 11.56
C TYR A 131 -8.91 13.24 12.44
N VAL A 132 -9.98 12.49 12.66
CA VAL A 132 -9.91 11.25 13.45
C VAL A 132 -9.00 10.21 12.78
N ILE A 133 -9.11 10.03 11.46
CA ILE A 133 -8.31 9.06 10.72
C ILE A 133 -6.84 9.51 10.57
N GLU A 134 -6.58 10.79 10.29
CA GLU A 134 -5.22 11.28 10.08
C GLU A 134 -4.45 11.59 11.37
N ILE A 135 -5.11 11.98 12.47
CA ILE A 135 -4.44 12.40 13.71
C ILE A 135 -4.55 11.33 14.81
N GLY A 136 -5.75 10.81 15.08
CA GLY A 136 -6.00 9.92 16.22
C GLY A 136 -5.68 8.46 15.94
N ILE A 137 -6.20 7.92 14.84
CA ILE A 137 -6.05 6.50 14.47
C ILE A 137 -4.59 6.05 14.27
N PRO A 138 -3.62 6.82 13.74
CA PRO A 138 -2.28 6.32 13.45
C PRO A 138 -1.51 5.84 14.69
N PHE A 139 -1.79 6.40 15.87
CA PHE A 139 -1.19 5.93 17.13
C PHE A 139 -1.53 4.46 17.44
N LEU A 140 -2.71 3.99 17.01
CA LEU A 140 -3.13 2.59 17.19
C LEU A 140 -2.34 1.60 16.32
N ALA A 141 -1.57 2.06 15.33
CA ALA A 141 -0.71 1.20 14.50
C ALA A 141 0.38 0.48 15.33
N PHE A 142 0.74 1.05 16.48
CA PHE A 142 1.74 0.50 17.40
C PHE A 142 1.12 -0.21 18.61
N ALA A 143 -0.21 -0.26 18.71
CA ALA A 143 -0.88 -1.02 19.76
C ALA A 143 -0.55 -2.53 19.63
N PRO A 144 -0.27 -3.25 20.74
CA PRO A 144 0.02 -4.69 20.69
C PRO A 144 -1.20 -5.52 20.23
N VAL A 145 -2.41 -4.98 20.40
CA VAL A 145 -3.68 -5.64 20.04
C VAL A 145 -3.88 -5.67 18.52
N ARG A 146 -3.99 -6.87 17.95
CA ARG A 146 -4.13 -7.08 16.50
C ARG A 146 -5.38 -6.43 15.89
N ILE A 147 -6.54 -6.48 16.57
CA ILE A 147 -7.80 -5.96 15.99
C ILE A 147 -7.74 -4.43 15.81
N LEU A 148 -7.06 -3.71 16.70
CA LEU A 148 -6.80 -2.27 16.55
C LEU A 148 -5.93 -1.97 15.32
N ARG A 149 -4.87 -2.75 15.08
CA ARG A 149 -4.03 -2.60 13.88
C ARG A 149 -4.79 -2.91 12.59
N VAL A 150 -5.69 -3.89 12.60
CA VAL A 150 -6.58 -4.16 11.45
C VAL A 150 -7.58 -3.02 11.24
N PHE A 151 -8.09 -2.41 12.31
CA PHE A 151 -8.95 -1.23 12.23
C PHE A 151 -8.21 -0.03 11.62
N VAL A 152 -6.97 0.25 12.05
CA VAL A 152 -6.09 1.26 11.40
C VAL A 152 -5.98 0.99 9.91
N TYR A 153 -5.54 -0.21 9.51
CA TYR A 153 -5.42 -0.59 8.10
C TYR A 153 -6.72 -0.33 7.31
N CYS A 154 -7.88 -0.71 7.86
CA CYS A 154 -9.17 -0.52 7.19
C CYS A 154 -9.53 0.97 7.06
N SER A 155 -9.36 1.76 8.11
CA SER A 155 -9.69 3.21 8.12
C SER A 155 -8.77 4.01 7.19
N GLU A 156 -7.47 3.71 7.20
CA GLU A 156 -6.49 4.33 6.31
C GLU A 156 -6.77 4.00 4.84
N VAL A 157 -6.94 2.72 4.51
CA VAL A 157 -7.26 2.30 3.14
C VAL A 157 -8.61 2.86 2.68
N PHE A 158 -9.61 2.94 3.56
CA PHE A 158 -10.89 3.57 3.26
C PHE A 158 -10.73 5.05 2.90
N LEU A 159 -9.98 5.83 3.70
CA LEU A 159 -9.68 7.22 3.41
C LEU A 159 -8.94 7.38 2.08
N GLN A 160 -7.89 6.59 1.84
CA GLN A 160 -7.12 6.64 0.59
C GLN A 160 -7.96 6.28 -0.64
N LEU A 161 -8.92 5.35 -0.52
CA LEU A 161 -9.85 5.00 -1.61
C LEU A 161 -10.86 6.11 -1.89
N LEU A 162 -11.38 6.80 -0.87
CA LEU A 162 -12.25 7.97 -1.07
C LEU A 162 -11.51 9.14 -1.72
N ILE A 163 -10.28 9.39 -1.30
CA ILE A 163 -9.42 10.43 -1.90
C ILE A 163 -9.13 10.08 -3.38
N LEU A 164 -8.78 8.83 -3.69
CA LEU A 164 -8.53 8.36 -5.06
C LEU A 164 -9.80 8.38 -5.95
N LEU A 165 -10.97 8.11 -5.36
CA LEU A 165 -12.24 8.16 -6.08
C LEU A 165 -12.62 9.61 -6.46
N THR A 166 -12.32 10.57 -5.59
CA THR A 166 -12.75 11.97 -5.74
C THR A 166 -11.70 12.87 -6.40
N GLY A 167 -10.40 12.60 -6.27
CA GLY A 167 -9.33 13.41 -6.87
C GLY A 167 -8.15 12.60 -7.45
N ASN A 168 -7.50 13.15 -8.48
CA ASN A 168 -6.38 12.48 -9.15
C ASN A 168 -5.03 12.85 -8.53
N TYR A 169 -4.65 12.17 -7.45
CA TYR A 169 -3.37 12.36 -6.75
C TYR A 169 -2.26 11.41 -7.23
N ASN A 170 -2.20 11.14 -8.55
CA ASN A 170 -1.11 10.36 -9.15
C ASN A 170 -0.98 8.98 -8.46
N PHE A 171 0.23 8.51 -8.12
CA PHE A 171 0.49 7.26 -7.40
C PHE A 171 0.38 7.39 -5.87
N PHE A 172 0.12 8.59 -5.32
CA PHE A 172 0.18 8.84 -3.87
C PHE A 172 -0.73 7.89 -3.07
N ASN A 173 -2.03 7.83 -3.40
CA ASN A 173 -2.97 7.00 -2.64
C ASN A 173 -2.61 5.51 -2.73
N LEU A 174 -2.18 5.04 -3.91
CA LEU A 174 -1.74 3.65 -4.10
C LEU A 174 -0.49 3.34 -3.27
N LEU A 175 0.46 4.27 -3.22
CA LEU A 175 1.67 4.14 -2.41
C LEU A 175 1.33 4.09 -0.92
N THR A 176 0.47 4.98 -0.43
CA THR A 176 0.00 4.97 0.97
C THR A 176 -0.77 3.67 1.31
N ILE A 177 -1.60 3.15 0.40
CA ILE A 177 -2.25 1.83 0.56
C ILE A 177 -1.23 0.69 0.65
N VAL A 178 -0.13 0.74 -0.12
CA VAL A 178 0.97 -0.23 0.00
C VAL A 178 1.70 -0.09 1.35
N LEU A 179 1.94 1.13 1.83
CA LEU A 179 2.51 1.37 3.16
C LEU A 179 1.62 0.81 4.29
N CYS A 180 0.29 0.90 4.15
CA CYS A 180 -0.68 0.34 5.11
C CYS A 180 -0.49 -1.17 5.36
N ILE A 181 0.03 -1.93 4.38
CA ILE A 181 0.28 -3.36 4.53
C ILE A 181 1.25 -3.66 5.69
N SER A 182 2.18 -2.75 6.02
CA SER A 182 3.12 -2.89 7.14
C SER A 182 2.47 -2.94 8.54
N VAL A 183 1.18 -2.60 8.65
CA VAL A 183 0.40 -2.64 9.89
C VAL A 183 -0.19 -4.05 10.15
N LEU A 184 -0.32 -4.88 9.10
CA LEU A 184 -0.91 -6.21 9.16
C LEU A 184 0.10 -7.30 9.59
N ASP A 185 -0.41 -8.36 10.24
CA ASP A 185 0.40 -9.53 10.60
C ASP A 185 0.27 -10.69 9.58
N ASP A 186 1.32 -11.52 9.48
CA ASP A 186 1.37 -12.68 8.56
C ASP A 186 0.12 -13.57 8.67
N LYS A 187 -0.40 -13.75 9.89
CA LYS A 187 -1.60 -14.56 10.15
C LYS A 187 -2.88 -13.94 9.57
N CYS A 188 -2.96 -12.64 9.34
CA CYS A 188 -4.10 -12.01 8.63
C CYS A 188 -3.99 -12.20 7.12
N ILE A 189 -2.78 -12.01 6.59
CA ILE A 189 -2.46 -12.16 5.17
C ILE A 189 -2.69 -13.62 4.73
N LEU A 190 -2.16 -14.57 5.49
CA LEU A 190 -2.24 -16.01 5.18
C LEU A 190 -3.65 -16.59 5.33
N SER A 191 -4.40 -16.23 6.39
CA SER A 191 -5.74 -16.81 6.62
C SER A 191 -6.75 -16.40 5.54
N ARG A 192 -6.70 -15.15 5.07
CA ARG A 192 -7.55 -14.67 3.97
C ARG A 192 -7.15 -15.29 2.63
N ILE A 193 -5.85 -15.38 2.31
CA ILE A 193 -5.38 -16.03 1.07
C ILE A 193 -5.76 -17.52 1.05
N GLN A 194 -5.59 -18.24 2.17
CA GLN A 194 -6.03 -19.63 2.27
C GLN A 194 -7.55 -19.77 2.13
N CYS A 195 -8.35 -18.90 2.75
CA CYS A 195 -9.82 -18.96 2.62
C CYS A 195 -10.28 -18.72 1.17
N PHE A 196 -9.69 -17.75 0.47
CA PHE A 196 -10.03 -17.44 -0.92
C PHE A 196 -9.65 -18.58 -1.89
N LEU A 197 -8.51 -19.24 -1.66
CA LEU A 197 -8.09 -20.40 -2.45
C LEU A 197 -8.84 -21.69 -2.07
N CYS A 198 -9.24 -21.85 -0.79
CA CYS A 198 -9.91 -23.06 -0.30
C CYS A 198 -11.40 -23.13 -0.65
N ARG A 199 -12.07 -22.00 -0.94
CA ARG A 199 -13.45 -22.02 -1.50
C ARG A 199 -13.61 -22.85 -2.78
N ARG A 200 -12.51 -23.18 -3.48
CA ARG A 200 -12.53 -24.10 -4.65
C ARG A 200 -12.08 -25.54 -4.32
N CYS A 201 -11.56 -25.81 -3.12
CA CYS A 201 -11.25 -27.17 -2.62
C CYS A 201 -12.34 -27.75 -1.70
N MET A 202 -13.16 -26.92 -1.06
CA MET A 202 -14.28 -27.36 -0.20
C MET A 202 -15.45 -28.04 -0.95
N ARG A 203 -15.25 -28.46 -2.21
CA ARG A 203 -16.18 -29.30 -2.98
C ARG A 203 -15.61 -30.64 -3.46
N SER A 204 -14.35 -31.01 -3.15
CA SER A 204 -13.80 -32.32 -3.52
C SER A 204 -12.72 -32.90 -2.60
N SER A 205 -12.59 -32.45 -1.35
CA SER A 205 -11.49 -32.90 -0.46
C SER A 205 -11.89 -33.18 1.00
N CYS A 206 -13.16 -33.50 1.28
CA CYS A 206 -13.59 -34.02 2.59
C CYS A 206 -13.50 -35.55 2.75
N PHE A 207 -12.93 -36.29 1.79
CA PHE A 207 -13.00 -37.76 1.78
C PHE A 207 -11.69 -38.50 2.16
N CYS A 208 -10.60 -37.80 2.50
CA CYS A 208 -9.30 -38.46 2.73
C CYS A 208 -8.63 -38.16 4.08
N ALA A 209 -9.17 -37.26 4.92
CA ALA A 209 -8.58 -36.93 6.22
C ALA A 209 -9.11 -37.78 7.40
N ALA A 210 -10.13 -38.62 7.17
CA ALA A 210 -10.75 -39.46 8.21
C ALA A 210 -10.06 -40.83 8.41
N ASN A 211 -9.20 -41.27 7.47
CA ASN A 211 -8.80 -42.69 7.35
C ASN A 211 -7.34 -42.99 7.76
N GLN A 212 -6.75 -42.16 8.65
CA GLN A 212 -5.37 -42.35 9.15
C GLN A 212 -5.23 -42.30 10.69
N ARG A 213 -6.34 -42.36 11.45
CA ARG A 213 -6.31 -42.50 12.92
C ARG A 213 -6.87 -43.82 13.45
N THR A 214 -7.17 -44.78 12.57
CA THR A 214 -7.81 -46.07 12.91
C THR A 214 -7.00 -47.28 12.41
N LYS A 215 -5.69 -47.27 12.66
CA LYS A 215 -4.83 -48.48 12.57
C LYS A 215 -3.90 -48.64 13.78
N ALA A 216 -4.51 -48.75 14.96
CA ALA A 216 -3.95 -49.44 16.11
C ALA A 216 -5.09 -50.23 16.78
N LYS A 217 -5.04 -51.56 16.70
CA LYS A 217 -5.89 -52.51 17.47
C LYS A 217 -4.97 -53.25 18.45
N PRO A 218 -5.49 -53.65 19.61
CA PRO A 218 -6.07 -55.00 19.79
C PRO A 218 -7.58 -54.90 20.16
N ARG A 219 -8.49 -55.82 19.75
CA ARG A 219 -8.81 -57.15 20.34
C ARG A 219 -8.89 -57.05 21.88
N VAL A 220 -10.00 -57.32 22.59
CA VAL A 220 -11.29 -58.04 22.36
C VAL A 220 -12.42 -57.23 23.08
N GLY A 221 -13.73 -57.31 22.84
CA GLY A 221 -14.59 -58.06 21.90
C GLY A 221 -15.93 -58.47 22.57
N TYR A 222 -17.02 -58.67 21.79
CA TYR A 222 -18.45 -58.79 22.25
C TYR A 222 -19.03 -57.51 22.92
N SER A 223 -20.31 -57.18 22.85
CA SER A 223 -21.42 -57.48 21.90
C SER A 223 -22.55 -56.45 22.11
N GLU A 224 -23.56 -56.46 21.23
CA GLU A 224 -24.80 -55.64 21.16
C GLU A 224 -25.47 -55.28 22.51
N VAL A 225 -26.24 -54.20 22.69
CA VAL A 225 -27.57 -53.89 22.08
C VAL A 225 -27.89 -52.36 22.13
N LYS A 226 -28.97 -51.92 21.45
CA LYS A 226 -29.50 -50.53 21.33
C LYS A 226 -30.42 -50.07 22.50
N GLN A 227 -30.98 -48.87 22.36
CA GLN A 227 -32.21 -48.30 23.02
C GLN A 227 -32.00 -47.84 24.48
N GLU A 228 -32.73 -46.83 25.02
CA GLU A 228 -33.48 -45.67 24.48
C GLU A 228 -33.64 -44.63 25.64
N GLU A 229 -34.32 -43.49 25.43
CA GLU A 229 -35.10 -42.68 26.43
C GLU A 229 -34.49 -42.32 27.82
N SER A 230 -34.23 -41.05 28.18
CA SER A 230 -35.14 -39.92 28.52
C SER A 230 -35.67 -39.92 29.96
N LEU A 231 -35.60 -38.76 30.65
CA LEU A 231 -36.35 -38.38 31.87
C LEU A 231 -35.96 -39.18 33.15
N GLU A 232 -36.08 -38.71 34.41
CA GLU A 232 -36.19 -37.37 35.01
C GLU A 232 -35.77 -37.44 36.51
N GLU A 233 -35.70 -36.28 37.16
CA GLU A 233 -35.81 -36.03 38.62
C GLU A 233 -34.78 -36.51 39.67
N ASP A 234 -34.53 -35.59 40.61
CA ASP A 234 -33.77 -35.72 41.85
C ASP A 234 -34.64 -36.31 42.99
N VAL A 235 -34.06 -37.10 43.91
CA VAL A 235 -34.56 -37.24 45.30
C VAL A 235 -33.40 -37.23 46.29
N GLU A 236 -33.64 -36.59 47.43
CA GLU A 236 -32.69 -36.27 48.50
C GLU A 236 -32.35 -37.44 49.46
N GLU A 237 -31.51 -37.10 50.44
CA GLU A 237 -31.31 -37.72 51.75
C GLU A 237 -30.43 -38.99 51.83
N LYS A 238 -29.61 -39.20 52.86
CA LYS A 238 -28.86 -38.37 53.84
C LYS A 238 -28.27 -39.36 54.85
N MET A 239 -27.23 -38.92 55.54
CA MET A 239 -26.80 -39.37 56.87
C MET A 239 -26.11 -40.75 57.07
N ALA A 240 -24.95 -40.61 57.72
CA ALA A 240 -24.55 -41.34 58.93
C ALA A 240 -23.73 -42.65 58.81
N SER A 241 -22.41 -42.46 58.83
CA SER A 241 -21.52 -42.97 59.89
C SER A 241 -21.74 -44.39 60.47
N ARG A 242 -20.78 -45.29 60.15
CA ARG A 242 -20.18 -46.31 61.05
C ARG A 242 -18.88 -46.74 60.36
N SER A 243 -17.67 -46.49 60.87
CA SER A 243 -17.08 -46.74 62.19
C SER A 243 -16.73 -48.21 62.46
N ASN A 244 -15.44 -48.39 62.74
CA ASN A 244 -14.75 -49.45 63.49
C ASN A 244 -14.30 -50.77 62.83
N LYS A 245 -13.13 -51.18 63.35
CA LYS A 245 -12.42 -52.47 63.27
C LYS A 245 -11.49 -52.71 62.07
N ASP A 246 -10.27 -53.24 62.23
CA ASP A 246 -9.45 -53.49 63.44
C ASP A 246 -7.97 -53.76 63.01
N LEU A 247 -7.07 -53.85 64.00
CA LEU A 247 -5.78 -54.59 64.04
C LEU A 247 -4.45 -53.92 63.62
N GLU A 248 -3.62 -53.79 64.66
CA GLU A 248 -2.17 -53.55 64.70
C GLU A 248 -1.37 -54.86 64.51
N ALA A 249 -0.04 -54.78 64.29
CA ALA A 249 0.99 -55.32 65.22
C ALA A 249 2.38 -55.56 64.57
N ALA A 250 3.40 -55.62 65.45
CA ALA A 250 4.83 -55.97 65.25
C ALA A 250 5.70 -54.95 64.47
N GLN A 251 6.64 -54.19 65.09
CA GLN A 251 7.84 -54.58 65.88
C GLN A 251 8.88 -55.30 65.00
N SER A 252 9.92 -54.62 64.50
CA SER A 252 11.19 -54.21 65.14
C SER A 252 12.26 -55.32 65.13
N GLU A 253 13.43 -55.07 64.55
CA GLU A 253 14.74 -55.54 65.04
C GLU A 253 15.94 -54.98 64.24
N ASN A 254 17.05 -54.75 64.95
CA ASN A 254 18.48 -54.92 64.62
C ASN A 254 19.05 -54.47 63.24
N ALA A 255 20.10 -53.65 63.09
CA ALA A 255 21.40 -53.44 63.78
C ALA A 255 22.62 -54.15 63.15
N SER A 256 23.68 -53.35 62.94
CA SER A 256 25.12 -53.69 62.89
C SER A 256 25.76 -54.39 61.66
N SER A 257 27.07 -54.12 61.51
CA SER A 257 28.08 -54.80 60.66
C SER A 257 27.97 -54.63 59.13
N SER A 258 29.03 -54.71 58.33
CA SER A 258 30.46 -54.40 58.54
C SER A 258 31.15 -54.34 57.16
N GLU A 259 32.38 -53.80 57.14
CA GLU A 259 33.45 -53.96 56.13
C GLU A 259 33.23 -54.98 54.98
N ASP A 260 33.57 -54.58 53.74
CA ASP A 260 34.87 -55.01 53.21
C ASP A 260 35.43 -54.16 52.05
N ARG A 261 36.76 -54.26 51.86
CA ARG A 261 37.62 -53.43 51.02
C ARG A 261 38.20 -54.24 49.86
N LYS A 262 38.00 -53.80 48.60
CA LYS A 262 38.93 -54.14 47.50
C LYS A 262 39.30 -52.94 46.62
N THR A 263 40.58 -52.61 46.66
CA THR A 263 41.33 -51.82 45.68
C THR A 263 41.35 -52.54 44.31
N VAL A 264 41.60 -51.89 43.17
CA VAL A 264 42.97 -51.67 42.63
C VAL A 264 42.96 -50.80 41.35
N SER A 265 44.05 -50.06 41.17
CA SER A 265 44.59 -49.45 39.94
C SER A 265 44.00 -48.13 39.39
N LYS A 266 44.82 -47.08 39.52
CA LYS A 266 44.75 -45.81 38.78
C LYS A 266 45.22 -46.02 37.32
N ARG A 267 44.71 -45.20 36.39
CA ARG A 267 45.60 -44.55 35.42
C ARG A 267 45.13 -43.12 35.13
N SER A 268 46.06 -42.18 35.23
CA SER A 268 45.83 -40.74 35.19
C SER A 268 46.33 -40.12 33.89
N THR A 269 45.55 -39.22 33.31
CA THR A 269 46.00 -38.13 32.45
C THR A 269 45.27 -36.85 32.84
N SER A 270 45.96 -35.71 32.70
CA SER A 270 45.66 -34.40 33.31
C SER A 270 44.42 -33.67 32.74
N PRO A 271 43.86 -32.69 33.48
CA PRO A 271 42.65 -31.97 33.07
C PRO A 271 42.94 -30.79 32.13
N GLU A 272 42.10 -30.60 31.12
CA GLU A 272 41.98 -29.32 30.37
C GLU A 272 40.77 -28.51 30.86
N GLU A 273 40.92 -27.19 30.88
CA GLU A 273 39.95 -26.25 31.44
C GLU A 273 38.69 -26.09 30.58
N SER A 274 37.61 -26.81 30.92
CA SER A 274 36.28 -26.50 30.40
C SER A 274 35.16 -26.89 31.36
N SER A 275 34.82 -26.02 32.33
CA SER A 275 33.72 -26.30 33.28
C SER A 275 32.78 -25.12 33.58
N THR A 276 33.26 -23.89 33.78
CA THR A 276 32.39 -22.78 34.25
C THR A 276 31.23 -22.44 33.31
N THR A 277 31.45 -22.42 31.99
CA THR A 277 30.39 -22.15 31.01
C THR A 277 29.49 -23.35 30.74
N SER A 278 30.02 -24.59 30.81
CA SER A 278 29.22 -25.80 30.62
C SER A 278 28.33 -26.07 31.83
N GLN A 279 28.84 -25.88 33.05
CA GLN A 279 28.08 -26.00 34.29
C GLN A 279 26.98 -24.93 34.39
N LEU A 280 27.22 -23.69 33.95
CA LEU A 280 26.16 -22.68 33.86
C LEU A 280 25.05 -23.08 32.87
N VAL A 281 25.40 -23.67 31.72
CA VAL A 281 24.42 -24.15 30.74
C VAL A 281 23.64 -25.35 31.28
N GLU A 282 24.28 -26.31 31.94
CA GLU A 282 23.60 -27.44 32.60
C GLU A 282 22.73 -26.97 33.77
N TYR A 283 23.18 -26.02 34.59
CA TYR A 283 22.39 -25.48 35.70
C TYR A 283 21.16 -24.73 35.20
N VAL A 284 21.29 -23.93 34.13
CA VAL A 284 20.16 -23.27 33.48
C VAL A 284 19.21 -24.29 32.83
N LEU A 285 19.73 -25.34 32.17
CA LEU A 285 18.90 -26.41 31.61
C LEU A 285 18.17 -27.22 32.70
N HIS A 286 18.85 -27.52 33.81
CA HIS A 286 18.27 -28.22 34.96
C HIS A 286 17.22 -27.35 35.66
N TRP A 287 17.47 -26.05 35.82
CA TRP A 287 16.49 -25.09 36.33
C TRP A 287 15.27 -24.94 35.39
N MET A 288 15.49 -24.89 34.08
CA MET A 288 14.41 -24.87 33.07
C MET A 288 13.60 -26.18 33.05
N ASN A 289 14.24 -27.34 33.24
CA ASN A 289 13.56 -28.64 33.33
C ASN A 289 12.81 -28.78 34.66
N SER A 290 13.37 -28.30 35.78
CA SER A 290 12.70 -28.25 37.09
C SER A 290 11.45 -27.36 37.06
N LEU A 291 11.47 -26.26 36.31
CA LEU A 291 10.28 -25.46 36.02
C LEU A 291 9.24 -26.20 35.15
N HIS A 292 9.64 -27.24 34.41
CA HIS A 292 8.77 -28.04 33.55
C HIS A 292 8.06 -29.17 34.31
N GLU A 293 8.67 -29.72 35.36
CA GLU A 293 8.09 -30.78 36.21
C GLU A 293 7.19 -30.22 37.33
N ASN A 294 7.24 -28.92 37.61
CA ASN A 294 6.47 -28.30 38.67
C ASN A 294 4.96 -28.32 38.34
N SER A 295 4.17 -29.08 39.11
CA SER A 295 2.76 -29.39 38.79
C SER A 295 1.86 -28.17 38.55
N LYS A 296 2.15 -27.05 39.23
CA LYS A 296 1.49 -25.74 39.03
C LYS A 296 1.73 -25.17 37.63
N PHE A 297 2.91 -25.40 37.05
CA PHE A 297 3.26 -24.96 35.71
C PHE A 297 2.54 -25.79 34.63
N THR A 298 2.39 -27.10 34.87
CA THR A 298 1.59 -27.99 34.01
C THR A 298 0.11 -27.60 34.02
N GLN A 299 -0.48 -27.37 35.21
CA GLN A 299 -1.85 -26.83 35.33
C GLN A 299 -2.00 -25.47 34.64
N ALA A 300 -1.05 -24.54 34.82
CA ALA A 300 -1.10 -23.24 34.18
C ALA A 300 -1.01 -23.33 32.64
N ARG A 301 -0.17 -24.23 32.12
CA ARG A 301 -0.06 -24.52 30.68
C ARG A 301 -1.35 -25.11 30.12
N ASP A 302 -1.93 -26.08 30.82
CA ASP A 302 -3.15 -26.76 30.36
C ASP A 302 -4.37 -25.81 30.46
N PHE A 303 -4.39 -24.90 31.44
CA PHE A 303 -5.30 -23.75 31.50
C PHE A 303 -5.09 -22.77 30.32
N LEU A 304 -3.85 -22.38 30.01
CA LEU A 304 -3.51 -21.52 28.85
C LEU A 304 -3.93 -22.12 27.50
N HIS A 305 -3.97 -23.45 27.40
CA HIS A 305 -4.45 -24.19 26.24
C HIS A 305 -5.95 -24.55 26.28
N SER A 306 -6.65 -24.26 27.38
CA SER A 306 -8.08 -24.54 27.53
C SER A 306 -8.95 -23.68 26.60
N LYS A 307 -10.10 -24.23 26.19
CA LYS A 307 -11.12 -23.44 25.46
C LYS A 307 -11.55 -22.21 26.25
N MET A 308 -11.62 -22.32 27.58
CA MET A 308 -12.05 -21.25 28.48
C MET A 308 -11.07 -20.06 28.45
N PHE A 309 -9.77 -20.30 28.53
CA PHE A 309 -8.77 -19.23 28.38
C PHE A 309 -8.81 -18.60 26.97
N GLY A 310 -9.11 -19.42 25.94
CA GLY A 310 -9.40 -18.92 24.59
C GLY A 310 -10.56 -17.92 24.55
N TRP A 311 -11.68 -18.22 25.22
CA TRP A 311 -12.83 -17.32 25.35
C TRP A 311 -12.51 -16.07 26.17
N ILE A 312 -11.85 -16.21 27.33
CA ILE A 312 -11.44 -15.07 28.18
C ILE A 312 -10.53 -14.11 27.40
N LYS A 313 -9.56 -14.66 26.66
CA LYS A 313 -8.65 -13.87 25.80
C LYS A 313 -9.41 -13.17 24.68
N LEU A 314 -10.37 -13.83 24.04
CA LEU A 314 -11.20 -13.23 22.99
C LEU A 314 -12.09 -12.11 23.55
N ALA A 315 -12.74 -12.34 24.70
CA ALA A 315 -13.56 -11.35 25.40
C ALA A 315 -12.72 -10.14 25.80
N SER A 316 -11.54 -10.34 26.41
CA SER A 316 -10.60 -9.27 26.75
C SER A 316 -10.21 -8.42 25.54
N ILE A 317 -9.83 -9.05 24.41
CA ILE A 317 -9.49 -8.34 23.16
C ILE A 317 -10.68 -7.53 22.63
N SER A 318 -11.89 -8.10 22.65
CA SER A 318 -13.12 -7.44 22.20
C SER A 318 -13.50 -6.25 23.10
N ILE A 319 -13.39 -6.41 24.42
CA ILE A 319 -13.63 -5.34 25.41
C ILE A 319 -12.63 -4.21 25.20
N SER A 320 -11.33 -4.50 25.07
CA SER A 320 -10.32 -3.47 24.77
C SER A 320 -10.59 -2.74 23.45
N PHE A 321 -11.07 -3.44 22.43
CA PHE A 321 -11.42 -2.83 21.14
C PHE A 321 -12.63 -1.89 21.27
N VAL A 322 -13.71 -2.34 21.89
CA VAL A 322 -14.92 -1.53 22.13
C VAL A 322 -14.59 -0.32 23.01
N PHE A 323 -13.78 -0.50 24.06
CA PHE A 323 -13.35 0.60 24.94
C PHE A 323 -12.56 1.68 24.18
N VAL A 324 -11.63 1.30 23.30
CA VAL A 324 -10.89 2.27 22.47
C VAL A 324 -11.81 2.98 21.48
N LEU A 325 -12.78 2.29 20.87
CA LEU A 325 -13.79 2.94 20.01
C LEU A 325 -14.67 3.93 20.79
N ILE A 326 -15.11 3.58 22.00
CA ILE A 326 -15.87 4.48 22.88
C ILE A 326 -15.05 5.72 23.21
N ILE A 327 -13.75 5.57 23.56
CA ILE A 327 -12.85 6.71 23.79
C ILE A 327 -12.77 7.60 22.55
N ILE A 328 -12.54 7.04 21.37
CA ILE A 328 -12.46 7.82 20.12
C ILE A 328 -13.77 8.58 19.87
N ILE A 329 -14.93 7.93 20.03
CA ILE A 329 -16.23 8.56 19.84
C ILE A 329 -16.45 9.68 20.87
N VAL A 330 -16.21 9.44 22.16
CA VAL A 330 -16.37 10.44 23.23
C VAL A 330 -15.43 11.62 23.04
N CYS A 331 -14.16 11.38 22.70
CA CYS A 331 -13.20 12.44 22.37
C CYS A 331 -13.66 13.26 21.16
N THR A 332 -14.13 12.60 20.09
CA THR A 332 -14.60 13.26 18.87
C THR A 332 -15.82 14.14 19.14
N VAL A 333 -16.82 13.61 19.86
CA VAL A 333 -18.03 14.37 20.24
C VAL A 333 -17.66 15.57 21.13
N LYS A 334 -16.75 15.39 22.09
CA LYS A 334 -16.27 16.46 22.98
C LYS A 334 -15.49 17.55 22.23
N TRP A 335 -14.62 17.17 21.29
CA TRP A 335 -13.74 18.09 20.56
C TRP A 335 -14.42 18.82 19.40
N PHE A 336 -15.46 18.23 18.80
CA PHE A 336 -16.16 18.79 17.63
C PHE A 336 -17.65 19.11 17.90
N SER A 337 -18.05 19.19 19.17
CA SER A 337 -19.38 19.59 19.67
C SER A 337 -20.54 19.06 18.80
N ILE A 338 -20.53 17.75 18.55
CA ILE A 338 -21.47 17.12 17.62
C ILE A 338 -22.87 17.12 18.25
N LYS A 339 -23.80 17.83 17.63
CA LYS A 339 -25.20 17.94 18.05
C LYS A 339 -26.12 17.46 16.94
N ILE A 340 -27.21 16.82 17.33
CA ILE A 340 -28.31 16.45 16.42
C ILE A 340 -29.40 17.51 16.59
N THR A 341 -29.81 18.14 15.49
CA THR A 341 -30.82 19.21 15.48
C THR A 341 -31.93 18.83 14.48
N LYS A 342 -33.11 19.47 14.58
CA LYS A 342 -34.25 19.14 13.71
C LYS A 342 -34.05 19.64 12.28
N ASP A 343 -33.38 20.78 12.10
CA ASP A 343 -33.22 21.45 10.80
C ASP A 343 -31.93 21.04 10.05
N GLU A 344 -30.84 20.79 10.79
CA GLU A 344 -29.61 20.16 10.28
C GLU A 344 -29.38 18.86 11.07
N PRO A 345 -29.37 17.67 10.43
CA PRO A 345 -29.39 16.40 11.15
C PRO A 345 -28.11 16.15 11.97
N ILE A 346 -26.99 16.77 11.58
CA ILE A 346 -25.72 16.71 12.31
C ILE A 346 -25.04 18.08 12.22
N HIS A 347 -25.01 18.82 13.33
CA HIS A 347 -24.26 20.06 13.46
C HIS A 347 -22.92 19.79 14.17
N CYS A 348 -21.80 20.10 13.50
CA CYS A 348 -20.44 19.97 14.05
C CYS A 348 -19.77 21.35 14.15
N LYS A 349 -18.99 21.59 15.22
CA LYS A 349 -18.17 22.80 15.39
C LYS A 349 -16.96 22.51 16.28
N THR A 350 -15.77 22.99 15.93
CA THR A 350 -14.58 22.90 16.79
C THR A 350 -14.83 23.51 18.17
N ALA A 351 -14.61 22.72 19.22
CA ALA A 351 -14.89 23.06 20.61
C ALA A 351 -13.64 23.40 21.44
N PHE A 352 -12.45 23.28 20.85
CA PHE A 352 -11.16 23.57 21.47
C PHE A 352 -10.59 24.91 20.98
N THR A 353 -9.71 25.52 21.76
CA THR A 353 -9.02 26.78 21.39
C THR A 353 -7.69 26.52 20.65
N PRO A 354 -7.13 27.50 19.91
CA PRO A 354 -5.80 27.37 19.32
C PRO A 354 -4.68 27.06 20.33
N GLU A 355 -4.78 27.58 21.55
CA GLU A 355 -3.84 27.29 22.64
C GLU A 355 -3.94 25.82 23.10
N GLN A 356 -5.16 25.31 23.29
CA GLN A 356 -5.40 23.90 23.61
C GLN A 356 -4.90 22.97 22.49
N LEU A 357 -5.05 23.39 21.23
CA LEU A 357 -4.48 22.67 20.08
C LEU A 357 -2.95 22.60 20.17
N VAL A 358 -2.26 23.73 20.34
CA VAL A 358 -0.78 23.77 20.43
C VAL A 358 -0.29 22.87 21.57
N ASN A 359 -0.86 23.01 22.76
CA ASN A 359 -0.50 22.19 23.92
C ASN A 359 -0.74 20.70 23.66
N THR A 360 -1.83 20.33 22.97
CA THR A 360 -2.11 18.92 22.66
C THR A 360 -1.24 18.38 21.52
N VAL A 361 -0.90 19.19 20.51
CA VAL A 361 0.02 18.81 19.43
C VAL A 361 1.43 18.61 19.99
N GLN A 362 1.89 19.49 20.88
CA GLN A 362 3.16 19.33 21.61
C GLN A 362 3.16 18.01 22.40
N PHE A 363 2.14 17.75 23.21
CA PHE A 363 2.01 16.50 23.96
C PHE A 363 1.96 15.26 23.06
N ALA A 364 1.13 15.27 22.01
CA ALA A 364 0.98 14.16 21.07
C ALA A 364 2.27 13.88 20.30
N THR A 365 3.04 14.92 19.94
CA THR A 365 4.33 14.80 19.27
C THR A 365 5.38 14.21 20.23
N GLN A 366 5.45 14.67 21.48
CA GLN A 366 6.32 14.08 22.51
C GLN A 366 5.97 12.62 22.78
N PHE A 367 4.68 12.29 22.91
CA PHE A 367 4.19 10.92 23.05
C PHE A 367 4.56 10.06 21.83
N ALA A 368 4.45 10.60 20.61
CA ALA A 368 4.84 9.90 19.39
C ALA A 368 6.34 9.53 19.35
N LEU A 369 7.23 10.42 19.85
CA LEU A 369 8.66 10.14 19.95
C LEU A 369 8.94 8.95 20.88
N TRP A 370 8.36 8.96 22.08
CA TRP A 370 8.53 7.88 23.07
C TRP A 370 7.88 6.56 22.63
N MET A 371 6.68 6.63 22.06
CA MET A 371 5.96 5.49 21.49
C MET A 371 6.76 4.85 20.35
N GLY A 372 7.32 5.68 19.45
CA GLY A 372 8.18 5.23 18.37
C GLY A 372 9.44 4.52 18.89
N PHE A 373 10.16 5.16 19.82
CA PHE A 373 11.37 4.61 20.42
C PHE A 373 11.11 3.28 21.13
N LEU A 374 10.11 3.23 22.01
CA LEU A 374 9.77 2.03 22.77
C LEU A 374 9.28 0.90 21.84
N SER A 375 8.48 1.21 20.81
CA SER A 375 8.04 0.20 19.85
C SER A 375 9.19 -0.35 19.03
N LEU A 376 10.14 0.48 18.58
CA LEU A 376 11.33 0.03 17.87
C LEU A 376 12.21 -0.85 18.76
N LEU A 377 12.42 -0.46 20.02
CA LEU A 377 13.18 -1.23 21.00
C LEU A 377 12.56 -2.62 21.23
N ILE A 378 11.23 -2.71 21.34
CA ILE A 378 10.49 -3.98 21.46
C ILE A 378 10.70 -4.87 20.22
N GLU A 379 10.67 -4.32 19.01
CA GLU A 379 10.93 -5.10 17.78
C GLU A 379 12.38 -5.59 17.69
N ILE A 380 13.35 -4.76 18.10
CA ILE A 380 14.77 -5.12 18.17
C ILE A 380 14.98 -6.26 19.17
N LEU A 381 14.53 -6.10 20.43
CA LEU A 381 14.62 -7.14 21.46
C LEU A 381 13.87 -8.41 21.03
N GLY A 382 12.71 -8.26 20.39
CA GLY A 382 11.96 -9.35 19.78
C GLY A 382 12.71 -10.07 18.65
N ALA A 383 13.51 -9.37 17.85
CA ALA A 383 14.35 -9.99 16.81
C ALA A 383 15.55 -10.74 17.40
N PHE A 384 16.22 -10.16 18.41
CA PHE A 384 17.33 -10.82 19.11
C PHE A 384 16.88 -12.07 19.88
N THR A 385 15.80 -11.98 20.65
CA THR A 385 15.25 -13.14 21.40
C THR A 385 14.87 -14.29 20.46
N ARG A 386 14.17 -14.03 19.34
CA ARG A 386 13.89 -15.06 18.32
C ARG A 386 15.17 -15.69 17.74
N CYS A 387 16.20 -14.89 17.49
CA CYS A 387 17.49 -15.37 16.99
C CYS A 387 18.25 -16.23 18.02
N LEU A 388 18.14 -15.92 19.31
CA LEU A 388 18.76 -16.69 20.39
C LEU A 388 18.02 -18.01 20.65
N LEU A 389 16.67 -17.99 20.62
CA LEU A 389 15.82 -19.16 20.83
C LEU A 389 15.82 -20.15 19.65
N GLU A 390 16.14 -19.72 18.42
CA GLU A 390 16.16 -20.61 17.27
C GLU A 390 17.29 -21.65 17.37
N GLN A 391 16.93 -22.94 17.21
CA GLN A 391 17.89 -24.03 17.16
C GLN A 391 18.50 -24.10 15.75
N CYS A 392 19.77 -23.72 15.64
CA CYS A 392 20.52 -23.63 14.39
C CYS A 392 22.02 -23.86 14.63
N SER A 393 22.77 -24.18 13.56
CA SER A 393 24.24 -24.29 13.62
C SER A 393 24.88 -23.00 14.14
N LYS A 394 25.97 -23.12 14.91
CA LYS A 394 26.72 -21.99 15.51
C LYS A 394 27.05 -20.90 14.47
N ARG A 395 27.47 -21.30 13.26
CA ARG A 395 27.77 -20.37 12.15
C ARG A 395 26.53 -19.62 11.65
N THR A 396 25.41 -20.32 11.49
CA THR A 396 24.13 -19.71 11.07
C THR A 396 23.62 -18.73 12.12
N LYS A 397 23.66 -19.12 13.42
CA LYS A 397 23.24 -18.25 14.53
C LYS A 397 24.11 -16.99 14.63
N ALA A 398 25.43 -17.12 14.52
CA ALA A 398 26.34 -15.96 14.49
C ALA A 398 26.03 -15.01 13.32
N TRP A 399 25.77 -15.54 12.12
CA TRP A 399 25.38 -14.74 10.96
C TRP A 399 24.02 -14.06 11.13
N GLN A 400 23.02 -14.74 11.70
CA GLN A 400 21.71 -14.15 12.00
C GLN A 400 21.82 -13.04 13.06
N LEU A 401 22.63 -13.24 14.11
CA LEU A 401 22.90 -12.21 15.13
C LEU A 401 23.58 -10.98 14.53
N PHE A 402 24.59 -11.17 13.68
CA PHE A 402 25.24 -10.08 12.94
C PHE A 402 24.24 -9.31 12.06
N GLN A 403 23.37 -10.01 11.32
CA GLN A 403 22.32 -9.37 10.53
C GLN A 403 21.32 -8.61 11.42
N CYS A 404 20.87 -9.17 12.54
CA CYS A 404 19.99 -8.48 13.48
C CYS A 404 20.65 -7.23 14.05
N LEU A 405 21.92 -7.29 14.45
CA LEU A 405 22.68 -6.14 14.94
C LEU A 405 22.80 -5.04 13.88
N PHE A 406 23.24 -5.40 12.67
CA PHE A 406 23.38 -4.47 11.55
C PHE A 406 22.06 -3.75 11.23
N TRP A 407 20.96 -4.49 11.07
CA TRP A 407 19.66 -3.89 10.77
C TRP A 407 19.05 -3.14 11.95
N SER A 408 19.40 -3.48 13.19
CA SER A 408 19.02 -2.69 14.38
C SER A 408 19.74 -1.35 14.43
N VAL A 409 21.04 -1.31 14.10
CA VAL A 409 21.82 -0.05 14.00
C VAL A 409 21.26 0.82 12.86
N VAL A 410 21.03 0.26 11.67
CA VAL A 410 20.40 0.99 10.56
C VAL A 410 19.00 1.49 10.94
N GLY A 411 18.20 0.68 11.64
CA GLY A 411 16.87 1.05 12.12
C GLY A 411 16.89 2.22 13.12
N LEU A 412 17.82 2.20 14.08
CA LEU A 412 18.01 3.28 15.04
C LEU A 412 18.48 4.56 14.36
N LEU A 413 19.44 4.49 13.42
CA LEU A 413 19.91 5.66 12.66
C LEU A 413 18.79 6.29 11.82
N MET A 414 18.03 5.48 11.07
CA MET A 414 16.88 5.95 10.29
C MET A 414 15.80 6.58 11.17
N PHE A 415 15.51 5.98 12.33
CA PHE A 415 14.61 6.55 13.32
C PHE A 415 15.12 7.91 13.82
N SER A 416 16.39 8.00 14.24
CA SER A 416 17.02 9.26 14.70
C SER A 416 16.98 10.39 13.67
N VAL A 417 17.29 10.11 12.40
CA VAL A 417 17.17 11.10 11.30
C VAL A 417 15.71 11.56 11.15
N SER A 418 14.76 10.62 11.19
CA SER A 418 13.34 10.92 10.98
C SER A 418 12.71 11.78 12.07
N LEU A 419 13.30 11.87 13.28
CA LEU A 419 12.74 12.66 14.39
C LEU A 419 12.65 14.15 14.03
N TYR A 420 13.65 14.68 13.31
CA TYR A 420 13.62 16.07 12.86
C TYR A 420 12.49 16.33 11.86
N SER A 421 12.21 15.36 10.98
CA SER A 421 11.10 15.43 10.01
C SER A 421 9.71 15.34 10.65
N LEU A 422 9.55 14.48 11.66
CA LEU A 422 8.29 14.35 12.43
C LEU A 422 8.02 15.61 13.26
N THR A 423 9.02 16.09 13.98
CA THR A 423 8.86 17.25 14.88
C THR A 423 8.65 18.56 14.14
N ALA A 424 8.78 18.61 12.81
CA ALA A 424 8.45 19.81 12.02
C ALA A 424 7.00 20.30 12.20
N VAL A 425 6.09 19.47 12.72
CA VAL A 425 4.73 19.86 13.10
C VAL A 425 4.65 20.77 14.33
N ASP A 426 5.65 20.74 15.22
CA ASP A 426 5.72 21.59 16.40
C ASP A 426 7.12 22.13 16.67
N ARG A 427 7.24 23.46 16.69
CA ARG A 427 8.52 24.17 16.83
C ARG A 427 9.12 24.05 18.23
N VAL A 428 8.33 23.80 19.27
CA VAL A 428 8.83 23.66 20.65
C VAL A 428 9.55 22.32 20.78
N VAL A 429 8.88 21.22 20.43
CA VAL A 429 9.46 19.87 20.44
C VAL A 429 10.66 19.78 19.48
N GLN A 430 10.59 20.38 18.29
CA GLN A 430 11.71 20.39 17.35
C GLN A 430 12.95 21.09 17.92
N ARG A 431 12.78 22.17 18.69
CA ARG A 431 13.88 22.88 19.39
C ARG A 431 14.41 22.10 20.59
N SER A 432 13.58 21.30 21.24
CA SER A 432 13.99 20.41 22.34
C SER A 432 14.78 19.17 21.89
N LEU A 433 14.87 18.89 20.59
CA LEU A 433 15.66 17.76 20.09
C LEU A 433 17.17 17.92 20.37
N PRO A 434 17.87 16.87 20.83
CA PRO A 434 19.32 16.86 20.95
C PRO A 434 20.02 17.29 19.66
N LYS A 435 21.01 18.20 19.79
CA LYS A 435 21.80 18.75 18.67
C LYS A 435 22.39 17.65 17.77
N THR A 436 22.71 16.48 18.33
CA THR A 436 23.20 15.30 17.59
C THR A 436 22.22 14.84 16.51
N PHE A 437 20.92 14.73 16.80
CA PHE A 437 19.93 14.30 15.81
C PHE A 437 19.69 15.39 14.75
N VAL A 438 19.69 16.66 15.15
CA VAL A 438 19.56 17.79 14.22
C VAL A 438 20.75 17.85 13.26
N ASN A 439 21.98 17.67 13.76
CA ASN A 439 23.18 17.63 12.91
C ASN A 439 23.20 16.38 12.03
N LEU A 440 22.80 15.21 12.54
CA LEU A 440 22.68 13.99 11.74
C LEU A 440 21.73 14.18 10.56
N TYR A 441 20.53 14.75 10.79
CA TYR A 441 19.60 15.11 9.72
C TYR A 441 20.21 16.10 8.72
N ARG A 442 20.86 17.17 9.18
CA ARG A 442 21.52 18.16 8.28
C ARG A 442 22.57 17.51 7.39
N HIS A 443 23.40 16.62 7.95
CA HIS A 443 24.42 15.89 7.19
C HIS A 443 23.82 14.87 6.21
N THR A 444 22.60 14.37 6.41
CA THR A 444 21.94 13.43 5.49
C THR A 444 20.86 14.08 4.61
N ALA A 445 20.58 15.38 4.76
CA ALA A 445 19.49 16.07 4.07
C ALA A 445 19.59 15.98 2.53
N TYR A 446 20.80 16.00 1.98
CA TYR A 446 21.05 15.87 0.54
C TYR A 446 20.66 14.51 -0.06
N LEU A 447 20.41 13.50 0.79
CA LEU A 447 19.98 12.16 0.39
C LEU A 447 18.44 11.99 0.43
N GLU A 448 17.71 13.01 0.90
CA GLU A 448 16.24 13.01 1.07
C GLU A 448 15.68 11.77 1.83
N LEU A 449 16.48 11.18 2.73
CA LEU A 449 16.14 9.92 3.43
C LEU A 449 14.87 10.01 4.27
N THR A 450 14.53 11.20 4.77
CA THR A 450 13.32 11.44 5.56
C THR A 450 12.75 12.82 5.31
N ASN A 451 11.46 12.91 5.01
CA ASN A 451 10.82 14.17 4.61
C ASN A 451 9.71 14.60 5.57
N ALA A 452 9.44 15.90 5.62
CA ALA A 452 8.31 16.47 6.35
C ALA A 452 7.07 16.49 5.45
N TYR A 453 5.93 16.03 5.97
CA TYR A 453 4.67 15.90 5.22
C TYR A 453 3.66 16.96 5.66
N GLY A 454 2.93 17.55 4.71
CA GLY A 454 2.07 18.70 4.98
C GLY A 454 0.96 18.88 3.95
N LEU A 455 0.28 17.78 3.61
CA LEU A 455 -0.70 17.73 2.52
C LEU A 455 -1.97 18.53 2.85
N PHE A 456 -2.35 19.43 1.92
CA PHE A 456 -3.56 20.26 1.99
C PHE A 456 -3.70 21.14 3.25
N ARG A 457 -2.58 21.65 3.79
CA ARG A 457 -2.54 22.51 4.98
C ARG A 457 -3.44 23.76 4.94
N SER A 458 -3.83 24.20 3.74
CA SER A 458 -4.68 25.37 3.49
C SER A 458 -5.61 25.04 2.32
N MET A 459 -6.87 25.47 2.38
CA MET A 459 -7.78 25.29 1.25
C MET A 459 -7.61 26.42 0.23
N THR A 460 -7.18 26.06 -0.97
CA THR A 460 -7.06 26.95 -2.13
C THR A 460 -8.39 27.01 -2.89
N GLY A 461 -8.63 28.08 -3.65
CA GLY A 461 -9.83 28.22 -4.49
C GLY A 461 -11.15 28.39 -3.72
N VAL A 462 -11.10 28.91 -2.50
CA VAL A 462 -12.31 29.32 -1.75
C VAL A 462 -12.98 30.46 -2.49
N GLY A 463 -14.28 30.32 -2.79
CA GLY A 463 -14.99 31.26 -3.64
C GLY A 463 -14.74 31.09 -5.14
N GLY A 464 -14.07 30.03 -5.57
CA GLY A 464 -13.92 29.65 -6.98
C GLY A 464 -12.53 29.15 -7.33
N ARG A 465 -12.47 28.17 -8.22
CA ARG A 465 -11.22 27.55 -8.68
C ARG A 465 -10.53 28.46 -9.72
N PRO A 466 -9.37 29.05 -9.44
CA PRO A 466 -8.65 29.85 -10.42
C PRO A 466 -8.05 28.96 -11.50
N GLU A 467 -8.24 29.33 -12.77
CA GLU A 467 -7.73 28.61 -13.93
C GLU A 467 -7.21 29.57 -14.99
N ILE A 468 -5.97 29.34 -15.43
CA ILE A 468 -5.35 30.09 -16.53
C ILE A 468 -5.81 29.47 -17.86
N ILE A 469 -6.31 30.32 -18.75
CA ILE A 469 -6.66 30.01 -20.13
C ILE A 469 -5.71 30.78 -21.04
N ILE A 470 -4.96 30.05 -21.88
CA ILE A 470 -4.04 30.61 -22.87
C ILE A 470 -4.80 30.77 -24.18
N ILE A 471 -4.82 31.97 -24.75
CA ILE A 471 -5.49 32.27 -26.02
C ILE A 471 -4.52 32.86 -27.04
N GLY A 472 -4.62 32.37 -28.27
CA GLY A 472 -3.83 32.85 -29.41
C GLY A 472 -4.68 33.54 -30.46
N SER A 473 -4.06 34.36 -31.30
CA SER A 473 -4.65 34.84 -32.56
C SER A 473 -3.58 35.20 -33.60
N ASN A 474 -4.02 35.30 -34.85
CA ASN A 474 -3.24 35.83 -35.97
C ASN A 474 -3.50 37.32 -36.25
N SER A 475 -4.58 37.87 -35.70
CA SER A 475 -4.94 39.29 -35.76
C SER A 475 -5.07 39.88 -34.36
N MET A 476 -5.04 41.22 -34.25
CA MET A 476 -5.31 41.92 -33.00
C MET A 476 -6.80 41.83 -32.61
N ASP A 477 -7.69 41.91 -33.61
CA ASP A 477 -9.15 41.91 -33.44
C ASP A 477 -9.75 40.50 -33.24
N GLY A 478 -8.95 39.45 -33.41
CA GLY A 478 -9.37 38.05 -33.35
C GLY A 478 -9.61 37.39 -34.71
N PRO A 479 -10.24 36.20 -34.75
CA PRO A 479 -10.77 35.44 -33.61
C PRO A 479 -9.67 35.02 -32.63
N TRP A 480 -10.00 34.97 -31.34
CA TRP A 480 -9.12 34.48 -30.27
C TRP A 480 -9.49 33.05 -29.93
N GLU A 481 -8.55 32.12 -30.06
CA GLU A 481 -8.80 30.68 -29.89
C GLU A 481 -8.04 30.11 -28.69
N GLU A 482 -8.73 29.25 -27.92
CA GLU A 482 -8.21 28.66 -26.67
C GLU A 482 -7.29 27.46 -26.92
N TYR A 483 -6.11 27.49 -26.31
CA TYR A 483 -5.29 26.30 -26.15
C TYR A 483 -5.87 25.40 -25.06
N ASN A 484 -6.43 24.26 -25.47
CA ASN A 484 -6.88 23.24 -24.53
C ASN A 484 -5.69 22.47 -23.94
N PHE A 485 -5.85 22.03 -22.70
CA PHE A 485 -4.92 21.14 -22.00
C PHE A 485 -5.44 19.69 -22.03
N LEU A 486 -4.61 18.73 -21.64
CA LEU A 486 -4.97 17.31 -21.71
C LEU A 486 -5.85 16.84 -20.54
N TYR A 487 -5.65 17.40 -19.35
CA TYR A 487 -6.25 16.85 -18.12
C TYR A 487 -6.85 17.90 -17.16
N LYS A 488 -6.31 19.13 -17.07
CA LYS A 488 -6.93 20.18 -16.25
C LYS A 488 -8.28 20.65 -16.84
N PRO A 489 -9.19 21.20 -16.03
CA PRO A 489 -10.37 21.89 -16.52
C PRO A 489 -10.05 23.03 -17.50
N GLY A 490 -10.95 23.21 -18.49
CA GLY A 490 -10.83 24.23 -19.53
C GLY A 490 -12.16 24.36 -20.27
N ASN A 491 -12.46 23.41 -21.17
CA ASN A 491 -13.78 23.31 -21.78
C ASN A 491 -14.85 23.00 -20.71
N VAL A 492 -15.83 23.90 -20.56
CA VAL A 492 -16.89 23.82 -19.54
C VAL A 492 -17.84 22.64 -19.72
N TYR A 493 -17.95 22.10 -20.95
CA TYR A 493 -18.77 20.93 -21.27
C TYR A 493 -18.03 19.60 -21.08
N GLN A 494 -16.71 19.63 -20.85
CA GLN A 494 -15.91 18.42 -20.68
C GLN A 494 -15.94 17.94 -19.21
N PRO A 495 -16.26 16.66 -18.95
CA PRO A 495 -16.12 16.09 -17.61
C PRO A 495 -14.65 16.05 -17.17
N PRO A 496 -14.34 16.24 -15.88
CA PRO A 496 -13.00 15.99 -15.36
C PRO A 496 -12.57 14.52 -15.62
N PRO A 497 -11.32 14.22 -15.96
CA PRO A 497 -10.90 12.86 -16.28
C PRO A 497 -10.53 12.02 -15.04
N PHE A 498 -10.56 10.69 -15.18
CA PHE A 498 -9.79 9.78 -14.31
C PHE A 498 -8.42 9.53 -14.95
N VAL A 499 -7.36 9.89 -14.22
CA VAL A 499 -5.96 9.96 -14.71
C VAL A 499 -5.01 9.21 -13.79
N ALA A 500 -5.31 9.13 -12.48
CA ALA A 500 -4.51 8.35 -11.55
C ALA A 500 -4.34 6.90 -12.04
N PRO A 501 -3.11 6.34 -12.01
CA PRO A 501 -1.93 6.82 -11.30
C PRO A 501 -0.88 7.48 -12.21
N HIS A 502 -1.29 8.15 -13.29
CA HIS A 502 -0.42 9.08 -14.02
C HIS A 502 -0.38 10.46 -13.33
N GLN A 503 0.74 11.17 -13.45
CA GLN A 503 0.84 12.59 -13.09
C GLN A 503 1.00 13.48 -14.33
N PRO A 504 -0.04 14.24 -14.68
CA PRO A 504 0.06 15.37 -15.60
C PRO A 504 0.90 16.50 -15.00
N ARG A 505 2.23 16.46 -15.18
CA ARG A 505 3.16 17.42 -14.57
C ARG A 505 2.88 18.88 -14.99
N LEU A 506 2.51 19.11 -16.25
CA LEU A 506 2.18 20.44 -16.77
C LEU A 506 0.85 20.96 -16.20
N ASP A 507 -0.22 20.19 -16.34
CA ASP A 507 -1.55 20.52 -15.82
C ASP A 507 -1.55 20.78 -14.30
N TRP A 508 -0.77 20.00 -13.54
CA TRP A 508 -0.55 20.24 -12.11
C TRP A 508 0.19 21.57 -11.83
N GLN A 509 1.25 21.89 -12.58
CA GLN A 509 1.96 23.17 -12.41
C GLN A 509 1.11 24.37 -12.83
N MET A 510 0.28 24.25 -13.87
CA MET A 510 -0.67 25.29 -14.28
C MET A 510 -1.64 25.67 -13.15
N TRP A 511 -2.06 24.72 -12.32
CA TRP A 511 -2.91 24.97 -11.15
C TRP A 511 -2.17 25.77 -10.06
N PHE A 512 -0.88 25.51 -9.82
CA PHE A 512 -0.08 26.32 -8.89
C PHE A 512 0.13 27.73 -9.42
N ALA A 513 0.50 27.88 -10.70
CA ALA A 513 0.68 29.19 -11.32
C ALA A 513 -0.61 30.04 -11.31
N ALA A 514 -1.80 29.43 -11.32
CA ALA A 514 -3.08 30.14 -11.22
C ALA A 514 -3.32 30.81 -9.84
N LEU A 515 -2.57 30.40 -8.80
CA LEU A 515 -2.59 31.01 -7.47
C LEU A 515 -1.59 32.17 -7.32
N GLU A 516 -0.65 32.29 -8.25
CA GLU A 516 0.51 33.20 -8.21
C GLU A 516 0.49 34.16 -9.42
N SER A 517 1.53 34.99 -9.55
CA SER A 517 1.76 35.82 -10.73
C SER A 517 2.60 35.10 -11.80
N TYR A 518 2.49 35.55 -13.06
CA TYR A 518 3.37 35.07 -14.13
C TYR A 518 4.85 35.43 -13.90
N SER A 519 5.12 36.49 -13.13
CA SER A 519 6.47 36.91 -12.71
C SER A 519 7.12 35.94 -11.73
N GLU A 520 6.33 35.31 -10.86
CA GLU A 520 6.78 34.24 -9.94
C GLU A 520 6.91 32.88 -10.67
N ASN A 521 6.31 32.76 -11.86
CA ASN A 521 6.33 31.55 -12.68
C ASN A 521 7.13 31.70 -14.01
N PRO A 522 8.46 31.93 -13.98
CA PRO A 522 9.33 31.97 -15.16
C PRO A 522 9.19 30.81 -16.16
N TRP A 523 8.83 29.62 -15.69
CA TRP A 523 8.59 28.46 -16.54
C TRP A 523 7.36 28.64 -17.45
N PHE A 524 6.36 29.40 -17.01
CA PHE A 524 5.18 29.74 -17.80
C PHE A 524 5.54 30.69 -18.94
N LEU A 525 6.43 31.66 -18.70
CA LEU A 525 6.99 32.50 -19.77
C LEU A 525 7.74 31.67 -20.83
N SER A 526 8.46 30.63 -20.40
CA SER A 526 9.11 29.65 -21.30
C SER A 526 8.09 28.79 -22.07
N LEU A 527 6.96 28.43 -21.45
CA LEU A 527 5.84 27.76 -22.12
C LEU A 527 5.26 28.62 -23.25
N ILE A 528 4.95 29.90 -22.97
CA ILE A 528 4.43 30.85 -23.96
C ILE A 528 5.41 31.04 -25.13
N HIS A 529 6.69 31.26 -24.83
CA HIS A 529 7.76 31.37 -25.83
C HIS A 529 7.81 30.15 -26.77
N LYS A 530 7.72 28.95 -26.22
CA LYS A 530 7.72 27.70 -27.00
C LYS A 530 6.45 27.49 -27.81
N LEU A 531 5.28 27.91 -27.31
CA LEU A 531 4.02 27.89 -28.07
C LEU A 531 4.09 28.85 -29.28
N MET A 532 4.58 30.08 -29.09
CA MET A 532 4.79 31.04 -30.19
C MET A 532 5.81 30.56 -31.22
N LYS A 533 6.80 29.75 -30.82
CA LYS A 533 7.75 29.08 -31.73
C LYS A 533 7.27 27.75 -32.31
N GLY A 534 6.01 27.34 -32.08
CA GLY A 534 5.44 26.10 -32.62
C GLY A 534 6.19 24.82 -32.19
N ARG A 535 6.81 24.83 -31.00
CA ARG A 535 7.74 23.76 -30.57
C ARG A 535 7.01 22.44 -30.29
N THR A 536 7.32 21.41 -31.08
CA THR A 536 6.65 20.10 -31.03
C THR A 536 6.79 19.36 -29.69
N ASP A 537 7.84 19.63 -28.91
CA ASP A 537 8.01 19.10 -27.54
C ASP A 537 6.99 19.64 -26.55
N VAL A 538 6.49 20.86 -26.76
CA VAL A 538 5.42 21.47 -25.94
C VAL A 538 4.05 21.18 -26.51
N LEU A 539 3.86 21.24 -27.83
CA LEU A 539 2.57 20.92 -28.44
C LEU A 539 2.10 19.48 -28.14
N GLN A 540 3.02 18.54 -27.89
CA GLN A 540 2.73 17.17 -27.43
C GLN A 540 2.22 17.07 -25.98
N LEU A 541 2.30 18.15 -25.20
CA LEU A 541 1.77 18.26 -23.82
C LEU A 541 0.42 18.99 -23.78
N MET A 542 0.01 19.61 -24.89
CA MET A 542 -1.27 20.31 -25.02
C MET A 542 -2.36 19.35 -25.54
N GLY A 543 -3.62 19.74 -25.33
CA GLY A 543 -4.78 19.05 -25.88
C GLY A 543 -5.05 19.48 -27.33
N GLN A 544 -6.27 19.93 -27.60
CA GLN A 544 -6.62 20.50 -28.91
C GLN A 544 -5.81 21.78 -29.16
N ASN A 545 -4.91 21.73 -30.15
CA ASN A 545 -4.21 22.89 -30.69
C ASN A 545 -5.02 23.50 -31.85
N PRO A 546 -5.48 24.76 -31.74
CA PRO A 546 -6.06 25.48 -32.88
C PRO A 546 -5.03 25.79 -33.98
N PHE A 547 -3.82 26.20 -33.58
CA PHE A 547 -2.75 26.68 -34.45
C PHE A 547 -1.86 25.54 -34.96
N LYS A 548 -2.42 24.68 -35.83
CA LYS A 548 -1.73 23.46 -36.34
C LYS A 548 -0.70 23.74 -37.42
N GLU A 549 -0.98 24.66 -38.34
CA GLU A 549 -0.16 24.92 -39.53
C GLU A 549 0.88 26.02 -39.29
N THR A 550 0.43 27.15 -38.72
CA THR A 550 1.28 28.28 -38.35
C THR A 550 1.05 28.63 -36.88
N PRO A 551 2.11 28.91 -36.08
CA PRO A 551 1.95 29.37 -34.71
C PRO A 551 1.35 30.78 -34.67
N PRO A 552 0.63 31.14 -33.59
CA PRO A 552 -0.07 32.42 -33.50
C PRO A 552 0.91 33.60 -33.39
N ARG A 553 0.57 34.71 -34.05
CA ARG A 553 1.32 35.97 -33.97
C ARG A 553 1.19 36.66 -32.61
N PHE A 554 0.03 36.49 -31.97
CA PHE A 554 -0.32 37.07 -30.68
C PHE A 554 -0.71 35.95 -29.70
N ILE A 555 -0.16 35.97 -28.48
CA ILE A 555 -0.64 35.15 -27.37
C ILE A 555 -0.88 36.05 -26.14
N ARG A 556 -1.95 35.78 -25.40
CA ARG A 556 -2.19 36.32 -24.05
C ARG A 556 -2.76 35.22 -23.15
N ALA A 557 -2.81 35.46 -21.85
CA ALA A 557 -3.43 34.53 -20.90
C ALA A 557 -4.40 35.24 -19.97
N GLN A 558 -5.53 34.61 -19.70
CA GLN A 558 -6.60 35.14 -18.87
C GLN A 558 -6.84 34.22 -17.68
N LEU A 559 -7.16 34.80 -16.52
CA LEU A 559 -7.53 34.07 -15.32
C LEU A 559 -9.06 34.07 -15.19
N PHE A 560 -9.63 32.87 -15.09
CA PHE A 560 -11.05 32.65 -14.85
C PHE A 560 -11.25 31.96 -13.49
N LEU A 561 -12.37 32.23 -12.83
CA LEU A 561 -12.86 31.42 -11.71
C LEU A 561 -13.84 30.38 -12.25
N TYR A 562 -13.55 29.11 -12.00
CA TYR A 562 -14.38 27.97 -12.38
C TYR A 562 -15.17 27.48 -11.17
N HIS A 563 -16.44 27.12 -11.42
CA HIS A 563 -17.35 26.52 -10.46
C HIS A 563 -18.04 25.30 -11.04
N TYR A 564 -18.41 24.33 -10.23
CA TYR A 564 -19.27 23.23 -10.69
C TYR A 564 -20.72 23.70 -10.90
N THR A 565 -21.35 23.18 -11.96
CA THR A 565 -22.72 23.56 -12.32
C THR A 565 -23.75 23.19 -11.23
N ARG A 566 -24.48 24.20 -10.75
CA ARG A 566 -25.63 24.07 -9.83
C ARG A 566 -26.89 23.52 -10.51
N SER A 567 -26.78 22.38 -11.18
CA SER A 567 -27.95 21.58 -11.57
C SER A 567 -28.61 20.97 -10.32
N THR A 568 -29.92 21.21 -10.17
CA THR A 568 -30.81 20.86 -9.04
C THR A 568 -31.24 19.39 -8.98
N SER A 569 -30.90 18.58 -9.98
CA SER A 569 -31.30 17.18 -10.05
C SER A 569 -30.76 16.37 -8.87
N SER A 570 -31.61 15.52 -8.30
CA SER A 570 -31.21 14.69 -7.16
C SER A 570 -30.13 13.68 -7.56
N LEU A 571 -29.35 13.20 -6.59
CA LEU A 571 -28.32 12.15 -6.81
C LEU A 571 -28.87 10.94 -7.58
N TRP A 572 -30.14 10.57 -7.34
CA TRP A 572 -30.83 9.50 -8.04
C TRP A 572 -31.12 9.82 -9.51
N GLU A 573 -31.62 11.01 -9.83
CA GLU A 573 -31.89 11.40 -11.22
C GLU A 573 -30.61 11.42 -12.06
N VAL A 574 -29.51 11.95 -11.50
CA VAL A 574 -28.25 12.04 -12.25
C VAL A 574 -27.58 10.67 -12.43
N LEU A 575 -27.74 9.75 -11.47
CA LEU A 575 -27.21 8.38 -11.59
C LEU A 575 -27.94 7.53 -12.64
N PHE A 576 -29.24 7.74 -12.84
CA PHE A 576 -30.06 6.86 -13.68
C PHE A 576 -30.59 7.51 -14.98
N HIS A 577 -30.59 8.84 -15.13
CA HIS A 577 -31.11 9.56 -16.30
C HIS A 577 -30.12 10.61 -16.86
N PRO A 578 -29.05 10.18 -17.57
CA PRO A 578 -28.11 11.10 -18.23
C PRO A 578 -28.66 11.61 -19.58
N ARG A 579 -29.67 12.49 -19.55
CA ARG A 579 -30.23 13.11 -20.77
C ARG A 579 -30.23 14.64 -20.68
N GLY A 580 -29.19 15.25 -21.25
CA GLY A 580 -29.05 16.69 -21.44
C GLY A 580 -27.61 17.06 -21.77
N GLU A 581 -27.40 18.08 -22.60
CA GLU A 581 -26.08 18.67 -22.88
C GLU A 581 -25.58 19.44 -21.66
N LYS A 582 -25.05 18.68 -20.70
CA LYS A 582 -24.75 19.15 -19.36
C LYS A 582 -23.37 19.79 -19.32
N ALA A 583 -23.31 21.11 -19.19
CA ALA A 583 -22.11 21.79 -18.72
C ALA A 583 -21.72 21.22 -17.34
N TRP A 584 -20.44 20.89 -17.16
CA TRP A 584 -19.87 20.44 -15.88
C TRP A 584 -19.41 21.62 -15.03
N TRP A 585 -18.97 22.68 -15.70
CA TRP A 585 -18.46 23.90 -15.11
C TRP A 585 -19.26 25.13 -15.55
N THR A 586 -19.30 26.16 -14.72
CA THR A 586 -19.42 27.56 -15.14
C THR A 586 -18.07 28.23 -14.96
N ARG A 587 -17.78 29.28 -15.74
CA ARG A 587 -16.56 30.09 -15.57
C ARG A 587 -16.86 31.57 -15.66
N GLU A 588 -16.22 32.35 -14.81
CA GLU A 588 -16.36 33.80 -14.71
C GLU A 588 -14.98 34.44 -14.93
N PHE A 589 -14.91 35.49 -15.75
CA PHE A 589 -13.65 36.20 -15.99
C PHE A 589 -13.24 36.96 -14.73
N ASN A 590 -12.01 36.76 -14.28
CA ASN A 590 -11.47 37.44 -13.09
C ASN A 590 -10.56 38.60 -13.49
N LYS A 591 -9.48 38.30 -14.23
CA LYS A 591 -8.49 39.29 -14.68
C LYS A 591 -7.67 38.78 -15.85
N GLU A 592 -6.99 39.68 -16.56
CA GLU A 592 -5.91 39.28 -17.45
C GLU A 592 -4.72 38.77 -16.62
N TYR A 593 -4.17 37.61 -16.99
CA TYR A 593 -3.06 36.97 -16.28
C TYR A 593 -1.72 37.36 -16.90
N LEU A 594 -1.62 37.31 -18.23
CA LEU A 594 -0.48 37.76 -19.00
C LEU A 594 -0.98 38.65 -20.15
N PRO A 595 -0.49 39.90 -20.28
CA PRO A 595 -0.85 40.77 -21.39
C PRO A 595 -0.34 40.22 -22.74
N PHE A 596 -0.75 40.84 -23.85
CA PHE A 596 -0.40 40.35 -25.19
C PHE A 596 1.11 40.34 -25.46
N VAL A 597 1.61 39.18 -25.87
CA VAL A 597 2.95 38.98 -26.42
C VAL A 597 2.86 38.87 -27.93
N VAL A 598 3.69 39.64 -28.63
CA VAL A 598 3.78 39.76 -30.09
C VAL A 598 5.06 39.05 -30.55
N SER A 599 4.94 38.22 -31.59
CA SER A 599 6.01 37.31 -32.04
C SER A 599 7.34 37.95 -32.43
N ASN A 600 7.37 39.24 -32.78
CA ASN A 600 8.59 39.94 -33.19
C ASN A 600 9.16 40.81 -32.06
N ASN A 601 8.51 41.93 -31.73
CA ASN A 601 9.11 42.94 -30.86
C ASN A 601 9.23 42.46 -29.40
N SER A 602 8.14 41.99 -28.79
CA SER A 602 8.15 41.54 -27.40
C SER A 602 8.69 40.12 -27.20
N MET A 603 8.89 39.33 -28.26
CA MET A 603 9.63 38.06 -28.14
C MET A 603 11.10 38.28 -27.80
N SER A 604 11.75 39.35 -28.29
CA SER A 604 13.11 39.70 -27.86
C SER A 604 13.17 40.10 -26.38
N THR A 605 12.19 40.87 -25.89
CA THR A 605 12.03 41.20 -24.47
C THR A 605 11.81 39.94 -23.62
N LEU A 606 10.96 39.01 -24.09
CA LEU A 606 10.70 37.74 -23.42
C LEU A 606 11.96 36.86 -23.35
N GLU A 607 12.73 36.78 -24.45
CA GLU A 607 14.02 36.08 -24.47
C GLU A 607 15.02 36.71 -23.49
N ASN A 608 15.17 38.03 -23.48
CA ASN A 608 16.01 38.75 -22.53
C ASN A 608 15.62 38.49 -21.06
N ILE A 609 14.32 38.36 -20.74
CA ILE A 609 13.85 37.99 -19.40
C ILE A 609 14.23 36.54 -19.07
N LEU A 610 14.00 35.61 -20.00
CA LEU A 610 14.30 34.18 -19.81
C LEU A 610 15.81 33.89 -19.74
N GLU A 611 16.65 34.67 -20.42
CA GLU A 611 18.12 34.61 -20.30
C GLU A 611 18.61 35.15 -18.95
N LYS A 612 18.10 36.30 -18.50
CA LYS A 612 18.38 36.83 -17.15
C LYS A 612 18.01 35.83 -16.04
N GLN A 613 16.89 35.13 -16.22
CA GLN A 613 16.44 34.07 -15.31
C GLN A 613 17.16 32.72 -15.54
N ARG A 614 18.13 32.65 -16.46
CA ARG A 614 18.94 31.46 -16.81
C ARG A 614 18.11 30.24 -17.24
N ILE A 615 16.91 30.44 -17.78
CA ILE A 615 15.99 29.38 -18.25
C ILE A 615 16.15 29.17 -19.75
N TYR A 616 16.15 30.26 -20.53
CA TYR A 616 16.58 30.21 -21.92
C TYR A 616 18.10 30.31 -21.95
N ARG A 617 18.75 29.31 -22.56
CA ARG A 617 20.21 29.25 -22.70
C ARG A 617 20.53 28.78 -24.12
N PRO A 618 20.52 29.66 -25.14
CA PRO A 618 20.73 29.25 -26.53
C PRO A 618 22.10 28.57 -26.75
N ASN A 619 23.11 28.95 -25.94
CA ASN A 619 24.48 28.44 -26.02
C ASN A 619 24.79 27.29 -25.04
N PHE A 620 23.78 26.68 -24.39
CA PHE A 620 24.02 25.58 -23.45
C PHE A 620 24.36 24.28 -24.19
N LYS A 621 25.64 23.89 -24.16
CA LYS A 621 26.06 22.55 -24.52
C LYS A 621 25.55 21.58 -23.44
N PRO A 622 24.75 20.56 -23.77
CA PRO A 622 24.32 19.58 -22.77
C PRO A 622 25.54 18.84 -22.22
N GLU A 623 25.56 18.64 -20.90
CA GLU A 623 26.60 17.83 -20.27
C GLU A 623 26.59 16.41 -20.84
N ILE A 624 27.79 15.87 -21.09
CA ILE A 624 27.95 14.50 -21.59
C ILE A 624 27.57 13.55 -20.45
N THR A 625 26.36 13.02 -20.51
CA THR A 625 25.85 12.04 -19.55
C THR A 625 26.47 10.67 -19.84
N TRP A 626 27.56 10.37 -19.13
CA TRP A 626 28.24 9.09 -19.22
C TRP A 626 27.38 7.95 -18.67
N GLY A 627 27.36 6.82 -19.39
CA GLY A 627 26.76 5.56 -18.94
C GLY A 627 25.55 5.08 -19.74
N PHE A 628 25.12 3.85 -19.47
CA PHE A 628 24.05 3.17 -20.22
C PHE A 628 22.65 3.76 -20.01
N LEU A 629 22.44 4.53 -18.93
CA LEU A 629 21.13 5.05 -18.53
C LEU A 629 20.57 6.07 -19.51
N TYR A 630 21.38 7.03 -19.98
CA TYR A 630 20.93 8.04 -20.94
C TYR A 630 20.41 7.44 -22.26
N PRO A 631 21.18 6.61 -23.00
CA PRO A 631 20.68 6.00 -24.23
C PRO A 631 19.52 5.03 -23.95
N LEU A 632 19.49 4.32 -22.83
CA LEU A 632 18.35 3.47 -22.45
C LEU A 632 17.06 4.28 -22.27
N ILE A 633 17.10 5.35 -21.45
CA ILE A 633 15.95 6.22 -21.19
C ILE A 633 15.50 6.91 -22.49
N ARG A 634 16.45 7.38 -23.30
CA ARG A 634 16.17 7.98 -24.60
C ARG A 634 15.46 7.01 -25.54
N ASN A 635 16.00 5.80 -25.72
CA ASN A 635 15.41 4.78 -26.60
C ASN A 635 14.00 4.36 -26.12
N LEU A 636 13.81 4.19 -24.80
CA LEU A 636 12.49 3.91 -24.22
C LEU A 636 11.50 5.06 -24.47
N ARG A 637 11.94 6.32 -24.31
CA ARG A 637 11.11 7.51 -24.57
C ARG A 637 10.75 7.65 -26.05
N GLU A 638 11.70 7.43 -26.96
CA GLU A 638 11.47 7.48 -28.41
C GLU A 638 10.48 6.38 -28.84
N ALA A 639 10.66 5.13 -28.37
CA ALA A 639 9.77 4.01 -28.65
C ALA A 639 8.31 4.22 -28.17
N HIS A 640 8.12 5.04 -27.13
CA HIS A 640 6.82 5.32 -26.52
C HIS A 640 6.27 6.73 -26.79
N ARG A 641 6.89 7.52 -27.68
CA ARG A 641 6.52 8.93 -27.91
C ARG A 641 5.10 9.13 -28.43
N GLN A 642 4.52 8.14 -29.11
CA GLN A 642 3.14 8.17 -29.63
C GLN A 642 2.11 7.50 -28.71
N THR A 643 2.54 6.81 -27.64
CA THR A 643 1.61 6.19 -26.68
C THR A 643 1.18 7.19 -25.62
N ALA A 644 -0.13 7.29 -25.36
CA ALA A 644 -0.67 8.12 -24.29
C ALA A 644 -0.06 7.73 -22.92
N PRO A 645 0.40 8.68 -22.09
CA PRO A 645 1.09 8.37 -20.83
C PRO A 645 0.27 7.52 -19.85
N THR A 646 -1.04 7.76 -19.78
CA THR A 646 -1.99 6.99 -18.97
C THR A 646 -2.05 5.53 -19.42
N THR A 647 -2.12 5.26 -20.72
CA THR A 647 -2.11 3.91 -21.29
C THR A 647 -0.82 3.17 -20.96
N LEU A 648 0.33 3.84 -21.04
CA LEU A 648 1.62 3.24 -20.71
C LEU A 648 1.70 2.83 -19.23
N ILE A 649 1.32 3.72 -18.31
CA ILE A 649 1.36 3.45 -16.87
C ILE A 649 0.35 2.33 -16.50
N ASN A 650 -0.85 2.38 -17.06
CA ASN A 650 -1.87 1.34 -16.83
C ASN A 650 -1.43 -0.01 -17.40
N ALA A 651 -0.77 -0.06 -18.56
CA ALA A 651 -0.22 -1.29 -19.13
C ALA A 651 0.92 -1.85 -18.27
N LEU A 652 1.80 -1.00 -17.72
CA LEU A 652 2.86 -1.42 -16.79
C LEU A 652 2.27 -2.01 -15.50
N LEU A 653 1.31 -1.33 -14.88
CA LEU A 653 0.65 -1.80 -13.66
C LEU A 653 -0.13 -3.10 -13.90
N PHE A 654 -0.91 -3.17 -14.99
CA PHE A 654 -1.60 -4.40 -15.39
C PHE A 654 -0.60 -5.55 -15.57
N THR A 655 0.50 -5.31 -16.28
CA THR A 655 1.58 -6.31 -16.47
C THR A 655 2.14 -6.80 -15.13
N VAL A 656 2.46 -5.89 -14.20
CA VAL A 656 2.98 -6.23 -12.86
C VAL A 656 1.95 -7.06 -12.07
N VAL A 657 0.69 -6.63 -12.03
CA VAL A 657 -0.40 -7.34 -11.36
C VAL A 657 -0.61 -8.72 -11.97
N THR A 658 -0.67 -8.84 -13.30
CA THR A 658 -0.79 -10.13 -14.00
C THR A 658 0.38 -11.05 -13.71
N CYS A 659 1.62 -10.55 -13.71
CA CYS A 659 2.81 -11.32 -13.32
C CYS A 659 2.75 -11.79 -11.86
N LEU A 660 2.26 -10.95 -10.93
CA LEU A 660 2.08 -11.31 -9.51
C LEU A 660 0.98 -12.36 -9.33
N VAL A 661 -0.19 -12.17 -9.95
CA VAL A 661 -1.31 -13.12 -9.94
C VAL A 661 -0.89 -14.46 -10.56
N PHE A 662 -0.22 -14.44 -11.71
CA PHE A 662 0.33 -15.64 -12.35
C PHE A 662 1.35 -16.34 -11.45
N LYS A 663 2.26 -15.60 -10.79
CA LYS A 663 3.25 -16.15 -9.85
C LYS A 663 2.60 -16.78 -8.61
N VAL A 664 1.49 -16.23 -8.11
CA VAL A 664 0.69 -16.79 -7.02
C VAL A 664 -0.03 -18.07 -7.48
N TRP A 665 -0.73 -17.99 -8.62
CA TRP A 665 -1.44 -19.12 -9.23
C TRP A 665 -0.50 -20.29 -9.58
N TRP A 666 0.66 -20.02 -10.16
CA TRP A 666 1.68 -21.01 -10.49
C TRP A 666 2.20 -21.74 -9.24
N ARG A 667 2.37 -21.01 -8.13
CA ARG A 667 2.80 -21.57 -6.84
C ARG A 667 1.73 -22.46 -6.20
N GLY A 668 0.46 -22.06 -6.22
CA GLY A 668 -0.63 -22.80 -5.58
C GLY A 668 -1.16 -23.97 -6.41
N THR A 669 -1.32 -23.76 -7.72
CA THR A 669 -2.09 -24.64 -8.61
C THR A 669 -1.24 -25.14 -9.78
N GLY A 670 -0.54 -24.26 -10.51
CA GLY A 670 0.20 -24.62 -11.73
C GLY A 670 1.23 -25.74 -11.52
N ARG A 671 1.98 -25.70 -10.40
CA ARG A 671 2.89 -26.79 -10.00
C ARG A 671 2.24 -28.17 -9.97
N LYS A 672 1.01 -28.28 -9.49
CA LYS A 672 0.33 -29.58 -9.32
C LYS A 672 0.04 -30.23 -10.68
N PHE A 673 -0.34 -29.43 -11.69
CA PHE A 673 -0.56 -29.90 -13.06
C PHE A 673 0.73 -30.45 -13.68
N CYS A 674 1.88 -29.79 -13.47
CA CYS A 674 3.17 -30.30 -13.98
C CYS A 674 3.69 -31.55 -13.23
N THR A 675 3.39 -31.72 -11.93
CA THR A 675 3.81 -32.93 -11.21
C THR A 675 2.89 -34.13 -11.44
N LEU A 676 1.59 -33.91 -11.70
CA LEU A 676 0.63 -35.00 -11.96
C LEU A 676 0.91 -35.76 -13.25
N SER A 677 1.37 -35.08 -14.31
CA SER A 677 1.83 -35.73 -15.54
C SER A 677 3.11 -36.54 -15.31
N LEU A 678 4.11 -35.97 -14.62
CA LEU A 678 5.37 -36.65 -14.29
C LEU A 678 5.17 -37.90 -13.39
N CYS A 679 4.27 -37.85 -12.40
CA CYS A 679 3.98 -39.02 -11.57
C CYS A 679 3.26 -40.12 -12.35
N ARG A 680 2.27 -39.78 -13.20
CA ARG A 680 1.58 -40.79 -14.04
C ARG A 680 2.53 -41.55 -14.97
N VAL A 681 3.54 -40.88 -15.52
CA VAL A 681 4.57 -41.55 -16.33
C VAL A 681 5.41 -42.50 -15.47
N ARG A 682 5.82 -42.08 -14.26
CA ARG A 682 6.65 -42.90 -13.36
C ARG A 682 5.93 -44.13 -12.79
N ASP A 683 4.63 -44.02 -12.51
CA ASP A 683 3.85 -45.15 -11.98
C ASP A 683 3.48 -46.13 -13.10
N LYS A 684 3.14 -45.64 -14.32
CA LYS A 684 2.98 -46.53 -15.48
C LYS A 684 4.28 -47.22 -15.89
N SER A 685 5.42 -46.53 -15.82
CA SER A 685 6.71 -47.15 -16.17
C SER A 685 7.07 -48.30 -15.22
N LYS A 686 6.79 -48.16 -13.92
CA LYS A 686 6.97 -49.24 -12.93
C LYS A 686 5.97 -50.38 -13.05
N ALA A 687 4.72 -50.10 -13.43
CA ALA A 687 3.70 -51.14 -13.63
C ALA A 687 4.02 -52.00 -14.88
N ASN A 688 4.43 -51.37 -15.98
CA ASN A 688 4.71 -52.05 -17.25
C ASN A 688 6.07 -52.77 -17.25
N LEU A 689 7.01 -52.40 -16.39
CA LEU A 689 8.32 -53.06 -16.19
C LEU A 689 8.23 -54.54 -15.74
N LYS A 690 7.04 -55.03 -15.38
CA LYS A 690 6.77 -56.45 -15.08
C LYS A 690 6.13 -57.24 -16.22
N ALA A 691 5.76 -56.58 -17.33
CA ALA A 691 4.91 -57.17 -18.37
C ALA A 691 5.54 -57.27 -19.76
N PHE A 692 6.64 -56.55 -20.03
CA PHE A 692 7.29 -56.51 -21.34
C PHE A 692 8.80 -56.74 -21.25
N GLY A 693 9.36 -57.36 -22.30
CA GLY A 693 10.79 -57.67 -22.40
C GLY A 693 11.66 -56.41 -22.43
N LYS A 694 12.95 -56.56 -22.06
CA LYS A 694 13.88 -55.43 -21.92
C LYS A 694 14.10 -54.61 -23.21
N GLU A 695 13.91 -55.22 -24.38
CA GLU A 695 14.17 -54.59 -25.68
C GLU A 695 12.98 -53.73 -26.15
N GLU A 696 11.75 -54.26 -26.17
CA GLU A 696 10.54 -53.44 -26.44
C GLU A 696 10.37 -52.28 -25.45
N TYR A 697 10.88 -52.41 -24.22
CA TYR A 697 10.87 -51.33 -23.24
C TYR A 697 11.76 -50.14 -23.65
N ALA A 698 12.81 -50.35 -24.44
CA ALA A 698 13.64 -49.27 -24.98
C ALA A 698 12.85 -48.47 -26.02
N ASP A 699 12.28 -49.14 -27.03
CA ASP A 699 11.50 -48.49 -28.10
C ASP A 699 10.28 -47.75 -27.56
N VAL A 700 9.53 -48.32 -26.62
CA VAL A 700 8.37 -47.65 -26.01
C VAL A 700 8.77 -46.45 -25.14
N VAL A 701 9.95 -46.49 -24.51
CA VAL A 701 10.50 -45.32 -23.77
C VAL A 701 11.01 -44.26 -24.74
N GLU A 702 11.65 -44.63 -25.85
CA GLU A 702 12.11 -43.70 -26.88
C GLU A 702 10.94 -43.06 -27.65
N GLU A 703 9.91 -43.82 -27.99
CA GLU A 703 8.71 -43.28 -28.64
C GLU A 703 7.89 -42.38 -27.69
N SER A 704 7.78 -42.75 -26.40
CA SER A 704 7.09 -41.93 -25.41
C SER A 704 7.89 -40.71 -24.96
N THR A 705 9.21 -40.75 -24.98
CA THR A 705 10.03 -39.53 -24.82
C THR A 705 9.98 -38.66 -26.06
N ASN A 706 10.00 -39.21 -27.28
CA ASN A 706 9.80 -38.43 -28.51
C ASN A 706 8.41 -37.80 -28.59
N ARG A 707 7.33 -38.49 -28.19
CA ARG A 707 5.98 -37.88 -28.07
C ARG A 707 5.89 -36.81 -26.98
N ASN A 708 6.64 -36.93 -25.87
CA ASN A 708 6.71 -35.88 -24.86
C ASN A 708 7.58 -34.69 -25.32
N VAL A 709 8.67 -34.92 -26.05
CA VAL A 709 9.52 -33.88 -26.64
C VAL A 709 8.78 -33.16 -27.78
N SER A 710 7.93 -33.84 -28.56
CA SER A 710 7.08 -33.19 -29.56
C SER A 710 5.93 -32.38 -28.93
N CYS A 711 5.32 -32.86 -27.83
CA CYS A 711 4.43 -32.05 -26.99
C CYS A 711 5.14 -30.82 -26.39
N TRP A 712 6.43 -30.91 -26.05
CA TRP A 712 7.22 -29.76 -25.59
C TRP A 712 7.63 -28.81 -26.72
N LYS A 713 7.86 -29.30 -27.95
CA LYS A 713 7.99 -28.45 -29.16
C LYS A 713 6.73 -27.61 -29.43
N TRP A 714 5.57 -27.99 -28.91
CA TRP A 714 4.32 -27.22 -29.00
C TRP A 714 4.07 -26.23 -27.84
N ILE A 715 4.90 -26.26 -26.79
CA ILE A 715 4.87 -25.27 -25.69
C ILE A 715 6.22 -24.56 -25.62
N ASP A 716 6.69 -24.14 -26.79
CA ASP A 716 7.91 -23.35 -26.87
C ASP A 716 7.64 -21.96 -26.27
N PHE A 717 8.45 -21.58 -25.28
CA PHE A 717 8.29 -20.30 -24.57
C PHE A 717 8.53 -19.11 -25.52
N THR A 718 9.30 -19.33 -26.58
CA THR A 718 9.40 -18.50 -27.79
C THR A 718 8.05 -18.35 -28.49
N GLY A 719 7.32 -19.42 -28.80
CA GLY A 719 5.98 -19.35 -29.41
C GLY A 719 4.92 -18.67 -28.54
N CYS A 720 5.05 -18.74 -27.21
CA CYS A 720 4.21 -17.98 -26.28
C CYS A 720 4.65 -16.50 -26.18
N LEU A 721 5.95 -16.21 -26.19
CA LEU A 721 6.49 -14.86 -26.25
C LEU A 721 6.21 -14.19 -27.59
N ASP A 722 6.29 -14.91 -28.70
CA ASP A 722 5.96 -14.43 -30.03
C ASP A 722 4.45 -14.32 -30.20
N LYS A 723 3.61 -15.19 -29.61
CA LYS A 723 2.17 -14.89 -29.45
C LYS A 723 1.88 -13.73 -28.51
N LEU A 724 2.72 -13.42 -27.52
CA LEU A 724 2.61 -12.21 -26.70
C LEU A 724 3.11 -10.96 -27.44
N ARG A 725 4.08 -11.11 -28.35
CA ARG A 725 4.65 -10.08 -29.23
C ARG A 725 3.73 -9.78 -30.41
N GLU A 726 3.07 -10.80 -30.90
CA GLU A 726 2.04 -10.77 -31.93
C GLU A 726 0.72 -10.30 -31.31
N MET A 727 0.36 -10.70 -30.07
CA MET A 727 -0.68 -10.02 -29.30
C MET A 727 -0.30 -8.57 -28.96
N SER A 728 0.97 -8.20 -28.75
CA SER A 728 1.38 -6.79 -28.56
C SER A 728 1.41 -5.98 -29.87
N ARG A 729 1.55 -6.65 -31.01
CA ARG A 729 1.35 -6.08 -32.36
C ARG A 729 -0.13 -5.92 -32.66
N VAL A 730 -0.92 -6.97 -32.45
CA VAL A 730 -2.37 -7.05 -32.69
C VAL A 730 -3.16 -6.21 -31.69
N THR A 731 -2.70 -6.00 -30.45
CA THR A 731 -3.34 -5.01 -29.55
C THR A 731 -3.11 -3.56 -29.98
N ARG A 732 -2.11 -3.28 -30.85
CA ARG A 732 -1.89 -1.95 -31.42
C ARG A 732 -2.96 -1.57 -32.46
N GLU A 733 -3.60 -2.55 -33.10
CA GLU A 733 -4.68 -2.35 -34.07
C GLU A 733 -6.06 -2.76 -33.55
N LYS A 734 -6.15 -3.86 -32.79
CA LYS A 734 -7.43 -4.43 -32.34
C LYS A 734 -7.93 -3.94 -30.97
N ILE A 735 -7.15 -3.22 -30.16
CA ILE A 735 -7.76 -2.52 -29.00
C ILE A 735 -8.67 -1.39 -29.49
N THR A 736 -8.25 -0.65 -30.51
CA THR A 736 -9.08 0.38 -31.17
C THR A 736 -10.36 -0.22 -31.75
N ILE A 737 -10.27 -1.37 -32.42
CA ILE A 737 -11.42 -2.07 -33.02
C ILE A 737 -12.29 -2.79 -31.97
N TRP A 738 -11.72 -3.34 -30.89
CA TRP A 738 -12.49 -4.02 -29.84
C TRP A 738 -13.19 -3.03 -28.91
N CYS A 739 -12.52 -1.97 -28.47
CA CYS A 739 -13.18 -0.86 -27.78
C CYS A 739 -14.24 -0.22 -28.69
N GLY A 740 -13.93 0.01 -29.98
CA GLY A 740 -14.89 0.50 -30.97
C GLY A 740 -16.09 -0.42 -31.16
N SER A 741 -15.89 -1.75 -31.27
CA SER A 741 -16.98 -2.73 -31.48
C SER A 741 -17.83 -2.92 -30.23
N VAL A 742 -17.25 -2.86 -29.03
CA VAL A 742 -18.00 -2.86 -27.76
C VAL A 742 -18.82 -1.57 -27.63
N PHE A 743 -18.26 -0.41 -28.01
CA PHE A 743 -19.00 0.85 -28.03
C PHE A 743 -20.13 0.82 -29.08
N CYS A 744 -19.86 0.32 -30.29
CA CYS A 744 -20.85 0.21 -31.36
C CYS A 744 -21.99 -0.75 -30.99
N LYS A 745 -21.70 -1.88 -30.33
CA LYS A 745 -22.74 -2.80 -29.84
C LYS A 745 -23.55 -2.25 -28.66
N LEU A 746 -22.93 -1.43 -27.80
CA LEU A 746 -23.64 -0.67 -26.78
C LEU A 746 -24.54 0.40 -27.41
N GLN A 747 -24.08 1.05 -28.49
CA GLN A 747 -24.83 2.07 -29.23
C GLN A 747 -25.96 1.47 -30.08
N GLU A 748 -25.77 0.31 -30.72
CA GLU A 748 -26.84 -0.46 -31.36
C GLU A 748 -27.86 -1.00 -30.34
N SER A 749 -27.40 -1.47 -29.16
CA SER A 749 -28.32 -1.86 -28.08
C SER A 749 -29.11 -0.66 -27.57
N TYR A 750 -28.49 0.52 -27.44
CA TYR A 750 -29.16 1.76 -27.06
C TYR A 750 -30.18 2.20 -28.11
N GLN A 751 -29.84 2.15 -29.41
CA GLN A 751 -30.77 2.44 -30.50
C GLN A 751 -31.91 1.42 -30.58
N ARG A 752 -31.64 0.11 -30.46
CA ARG A 752 -32.70 -0.93 -30.41
C ARG A 752 -33.62 -0.75 -29.20
N CYS A 753 -33.08 -0.43 -28.02
CA CYS A 753 -33.90 -0.07 -26.86
C CYS A 753 -34.73 1.20 -27.12
N THR A 754 -34.18 2.21 -27.79
CA THR A 754 -34.89 3.46 -28.12
C THR A 754 -36.01 3.24 -29.14
N ILE A 755 -35.80 2.36 -30.14
CA ILE A 755 -36.82 1.96 -31.12
C ILE A 755 -37.91 1.14 -30.44
N LEU A 756 -37.54 0.14 -29.62
CA LEU A 756 -38.49 -0.66 -28.83
C LEU A 756 -39.33 0.18 -27.86
N TRP A 757 -38.77 1.28 -27.33
CA TRP A 757 -39.49 2.23 -26.47
C TRP A 757 -40.50 3.08 -27.26
N LYS A 758 -40.15 3.51 -28.48
CA LYS A 758 -41.09 4.21 -29.39
C LYS A 758 -42.24 3.32 -29.86
N THR A 759 -42.04 2.01 -30.01
CA THR A 759 -43.09 1.07 -30.45
C THR A 759 -44.01 0.57 -29.32
N ARG A 760 -43.83 1.00 -28.06
CA ARG A 760 -44.57 0.46 -26.90
C ARG A 760 -45.41 1.45 -26.11
N MET A 761 -45.68 2.64 -26.64
CA MET A 761 -46.75 3.51 -26.12
C MET A 761 -48.06 3.30 -26.91
N PRO A 762 -49.14 2.83 -26.27
CA PRO A 762 -50.49 3.00 -26.80
C PRO A 762 -50.82 4.49 -26.90
N SER A 763 -51.50 4.87 -27.97
CA SER A 763 -51.88 6.25 -28.23
C SER A 763 -52.91 6.80 -27.22
N VAL A 764 -52.46 7.60 -26.25
CA VAL A 764 -53.36 8.48 -25.48
C VAL A 764 -53.40 9.85 -26.15
N LYS A 765 -54.25 9.97 -27.16
CA LYS A 765 -54.75 11.25 -27.71
C LYS A 765 -56.26 11.14 -27.88
N LYS A 766 -57.03 11.72 -26.94
CA LYS A 766 -58.38 12.32 -27.14
C LYS A 766 -59.01 12.76 -25.81
N LYS A 767 -58.89 14.05 -25.49
CA LYS A 767 -60.01 15.03 -25.38
C LYS A 767 -59.60 16.23 -24.52
N ALA A 768 -59.96 17.42 -24.99
CA ALA A 768 -59.85 18.75 -24.36
C ALA A 768 -58.45 19.09 -23.84
#